data_AF-A0A2V5MYA1-F1
#
_entry.id   AF-A0A2V5MYA1-F1
#
_cell.length_a   1.000
_cell.length_b   1.000
_cell.length_c   1.000
_cell.angle_alpha   90.00
_cell.angle_beta   90.00
_cell.angle_gamma   90.00
#
_symmetry.space_group_name_H-M   'P 1'
#
loop_
_entity.id
_entity.type
_entity.pdbx_description
1 polymer ?
#
loop_
_entity_poly.entity_id
_entity_poly.type
_entity_poly.pdbx_seq_one_letter_code
_entity_poly.pdbx_strand_id
1 'polypeptide(L)'
;MGKEYYGNAFVCEPVHNLVHRLVLQPQGVTFAGYRTAAEQQDEFLASTDNWFRPVEIRTGPDGALWIVDMYRFVIEHPRWIPPDRLAKLDVRAGDDKGRIYRVYPRGKTPRPVRNLAKLSKIQLAEALSTRNGPTRDLVHRLLLDTVRPANPLSDARPLNASDATALILSGIATNSPIPAARVQALFALTETAALDEDVLVSFYAPFLASMERPSVPAGRDLSINLLKLVEDLDAGVRFQLALALAESRDARAGHTLGRLAETGMQDIWLRTAVLSSATSHVPEILKVVLAMPPAALGREEMIVQLVATAAKSSPAQVLDQVLGLVLPEENQPVQTWHFTTLASLTAEAEKSLSKSTAAKARRVFAEARRMATDADQPEEGKEAAIRLLGFRGDQEQSQTVLVDLLKSPLSQRLQEATLASLRRNRNPQLLTGIWENWPRYAPSLRLALIDLLLSREEWASALLNEVEKGSVSLTEISPANRQRLLKHSKETIQQRAAKLFAGNRIEGRGEVLARYRSVSSLKGHAANGAIVFEKNCSSCHFFRGAGYAVGPDLAAFRDKRPEDFVVAVLDPNAAIEPRFINYQVETKDGRSLSGIVNGETATSLALVQGQGVTEKILRADIKELKASSVSLMPEGLEQTITPQDLADLIAYLKQQ
;
A
#
# COMPACT_ATOMS: atom_id res chain seq x y z
N MET A 1 1.55 27.58 35.43
CA MET A 1 2.61 27.63 34.41
C MET A 1 2.75 29.02 33.80
N GLY A 2 1.75 29.55 33.09
CA GLY A 2 1.82 30.88 32.46
C GLY A 2 0.97 30.89 31.18
N LYS A 3 0.92 32.01 30.45
CA LYS A 3 0.23 32.08 29.14
C LYS A 3 1.05 31.37 28.06
N GLU A 4 2.37 31.51 28.13
CA GLU A 4 3.38 30.92 27.26
C GLU A 4 3.44 29.39 27.30
N TYR A 5 2.81 28.76 28.30
CA TYR A 5 2.69 27.31 28.43
C TYR A 5 1.33 26.76 27.99
N TYR A 6 0.34 27.63 27.76
CA TYR A 6 -1.00 27.21 27.38
C TYR A 6 -1.01 26.76 25.91
N GLY A 7 -1.63 25.62 25.62
CA GLY A 7 -1.68 25.04 24.26
C GLY A 7 -0.43 24.25 23.84
N ASN A 8 0.59 24.18 24.69
CA ASN A 8 1.79 23.38 24.42
C ASN A 8 1.54 21.90 24.71
N ALA A 9 2.19 21.03 23.93
CA ALA A 9 2.25 19.60 24.20
C ALA A 9 3.44 19.28 25.11
N PHE A 10 3.23 18.39 26.07
CA PHE A 10 4.28 17.84 26.93
C PHE A 10 4.30 16.32 26.75
N VAL A 11 5.46 15.78 26.43
CA VAL A 11 5.66 14.36 26.09
C VAL A 11 6.60 13.73 27.11
N CYS A 12 6.14 12.67 27.75
CA CYS A 12 7.01 11.85 28.61
C CYS A 12 7.95 11.01 27.75
N GLU A 13 9.24 11.06 28.04
CA GLU A 13 10.23 10.16 27.48
C GLU A 13 10.87 9.37 28.63
N PRO A 14 10.34 8.17 28.94
CA PRO A 14 10.84 7.36 30.05
C PRO A 14 12.20 6.71 29.78
N VAL A 15 12.60 6.46 28.53
CA VAL A 15 13.89 5.84 28.19
C VAL A 15 15.04 6.81 28.51
N HIS A 16 14.85 8.07 28.16
CA HIS A 16 15.83 9.15 28.30
C HIS A 16 15.66 9.99 29.57
N ASN A 17 14.74 9.61 30.47
CA ASN A 17 14.50 10.24 31.76
C ASN A 17 14.13 11.74 31.66
N LEU A 18 13.28 12.09 30.69
CA LEU A 18 12.95 13.48 30.41
C LEU A 18 11.47 13.70 30.09
N VAL A 19 11.05 14.95 30.17
CA VAL A 19 9.78 15.46 29.67
C VAL A 19 10.11 16.54 28.64
N HIS A 20 9.67 16.27 27.42
CA HIS A 20 9.85 17.16 26.29
C HIS A 20 8.67 18.12 26.15
N ARG A 21 8.91 19.38 25.77
CA ARG A 21 7.88 20.38 25.51
C ARG A 21 7.91 20.83 24.06
N LEU A 22 6.73 20.86 23.44
CA LEU A 22 6.49 21.37 22.09
C LEU A 22 5.47 22.50 22.12
N VAL A 23 5.80 23.62 21.48
CA VAL A 23 4.83 24.64 21.10
C VAL A 23 4.16 24.20 19.82
N LEU A 24 2.84 24.03 19.87
CA LEU A 24 2.05 23.65 18.72
C LEU A 24 1.68 24.89 17.92
N GLN A 25 1.86 24.83 16.60
CA GLN A 25 1.37 25.84 15.66
C GLN A 25 0.48 25.16 14.62
N PRO A 26 -0.69 25.74 14.28
CA PRO A 26 -1.55 25.21 13.24
C PRO A 26 -0.83 25.09 11.89
N GLN A 27 -1.06 23.99 11.18
CA GLN A 27 -0.57 23.74 9.83
C GLN A 27 -1.71 23.10 9.02
N GLY A 28 -2.53 23.93 8.38
CA GLY A 28 -3.77 23.45 7.76
C GLY A 28 -4.71 22.89 8.83
N VAL A 29 -5.13 21.63 8.68
CA VAL A 29 -6.00 20.93 9.67
C VAL A 29 -5.22 20.22 10.79
N THR A 30 -3.88 20.23 10.71
CA THR A 30 -2.98 19.58 11.66
C THR A 30 -2.17 20.62 12.43
N PHE A 31 -1.19 20.16 13.20
CA PHE A 31 -0.27 21.01 13.94
C PHE A 31 1.17 20.57 13.69
N ALA A 32 2.08 21.54 13.64
CA ALA A 32 3.50 21.30 13.75
C ALA A 32 3.96 21.64 15.18
N GLY A 33 4.82 20.80 15.73
CA GLY A 33 5.42 21.01 17.06
C GLY A 33 6.83 21.57 16.95
N TYR A 34 7.12 22.61 17.72
CA TYR A 34 8.43 23.27 17.73
C TYR A 34 9.00 23.37 19.15
N ARG A 35 10.33 23.25 19.26
CA ARG A 35 11.04 23.62 20.49
C ARG A 35 11.00 25.13 20.67
N THR A 36 10.92 25.58 21.92
CA THR A 36 11.05 27.02 22.18
C THR A 36 12.48 27.48 22.05
N ALA A 37 12.69 28.78 21.80
CA ALA A 37 14.03 29.36 21.74
C ALA A 37 14.82 29.13 23.05
N ALA A 38 14.13 29.07 24.19
CA ALA A 38 14.74 28.86 25.50
C ALA A 38 15.13 27.39 25.79
N GLU A 39 14.63 26.43 25.00
CA GLU A 39 14.81 24.99 25.23
C GLU A 39 15.49 24.33 24.02
N GLN A 40 16.32 25.06 23.27
CA GLN A 40 17.02 24.49 22.10
C GLN A 40 18.12 23.50 22.49
N GLN A 41 18.74 23.70 23.67
CA GLN A 41 19.85 22.88 24.16
C GLN A 41 19.50 22.11 25.44
N ASP A 42 18.31 22.36 26.00
CA ASP A 42 17.85 21.79 27.27
C ASP A 42 16.42 21.26 27.13
N GLU A 43 16.07 20.25 27.91
CA GLU A 43 14.70 19.75 28.03
C GLU A 43 13.90 20.49 29.11
N PHE A 44 12.57 20.49 28.96
CA PHE A 44 11.68 21.13 29.92
C PHE A 44 11.86 20.56 31.34
N LEU A 45 12.03 19.24 31.44
CA LEU A 45 12.45 18.56 32.67
C LEU A 45 13.30 17.36 32.29
N ALA A 46 14.49 17.24 32.86
CA ALA A 46 15.34 16.06 32.74
C ALA A 46 15.86 15.65 34.12
N SER A 47 16.08 14.36 34.32
CA SER A 47 16.59 13.81 35.57
C SER A 47 17.89 13.05 35.36
N THR A 48 18.83 13.22 36.29
CA THR A 48 20.04 12.39 36.39
C THR A 48 19.79 11.08 37.14
N ASP A 49 18.62 10.92 37.77
CA ASP A 49 18.17 9.67 38.38
C ASP A 49 17.75 8.68 37.28
N ASN A 50 18.52 7.61 37.09
CA ASN A 50 18.27 6.61 36.04
C ASN A 50 17.04 5.73 36.28
N TRP A 51 16.31 5.94 37.39
CA TRP A 51 15.02 5.32 37.67
C TRP A 51 13.84 6.25 37.40
N PHE A 52 14.09 7.52 37.02
CA PHE A 52 13.03 8.46 36.65
C PHE A 52 12.40 8.08 35.32
N ARG A 53 11.18 7.55 35.36
CA ARG A 53 10.39 7.07 34.23
C ARG A 53 9.06 7.82 34.18
N PRO A 54 9.02 9.06 33.67
CA PRO A 54 7.76 9.79 33.50
C PRO A 54 6.87 9.02 32.51
N VAL A 55 5.60 8.87 32.85
CA VAL A 55 4.64 8.08 32.05
C VAL A 55 3.33 8.81 31.77
N GLU A 56 2.95 9.77 32.61
CA GLU A 56 1.76 10.58 32.37
C GLU A 56 1.94 12.03 32.85
N ILE A 57 1.37 12.97 32.11
CA ILE A 57 1.35 14.39 32.45
C ILE A 57 -0.06 14.93 32.31
N ARG A 58 -0.52 15.69 33.31
CA ARG A 58 -1.79 16.41 33.27
C ARG A 58 -1.67 17.78 33.91
N THR A 59 -2.55 18.71 33.51
CA THR A 59 -2.76 19.93 34.29
C THR A 59 -3.50 19.55 35.58
N GLY A 60 -2.84 19.70 36.74
CA GLY A 60 -3.45 19.44 38.04
C GLY A 60 -4.53 20.47 38.39
N PRO A 61 -5.46 20.16 39.31
CA PRO A 61 -6.59 21.03 39.66
C PRO A 61 -6.18 22.39 40.25
N ASP A 62 -4.95 22.48 40.74
CA ASP A 62 -4.28 23.68 41.24
C ASP A 62 -3.61 24.53 40.14
N GLY A 63 -3.63 24.08 38.90
CA GLY A 63 -2.99 24.72 37.74
C GLY A 63 -1.49 24.48 37.61
N ALA A 64 -0.91 23.59 38.43
CA ALA A 64 0.43 23.06 38.23
C ALA A 64 0.43 21.95 37.17
N LEU A 65 1.60 21.63 36.63
CA LEU A 65 1.77 20.45 35.79
C LEU A 65 2.09 19.26 36.70
N TRP A 66 1.25 18.23 36.69
CA TRP A 66 1.45 17.03 37.48
C TRP A 66 2.02 15.94 36.59
N ILE A 67 3.09 15.30 37.04
CA ILE A 67 3.84 14.29 36.29
C ILE A 67 3.88 13.02 37.12
N VAL A 68 3.32 11.94 36.59
CA VAL A 68 3.41 10.60 37.17
C VAL A 68 4.68 9.96 36.68
N ASP A 69 5.52 9.55 37.63
CA ASP A 69 6.75 8.80 37.41
C ASP A 69 6.57 7.40 37.98
N MET A 70 6.65 6.40 37.11
CA MET A 70 6.52 4.98 37.48
C MET A 70 7.68 4.55 38.40
N TYR A 71 8.80 5.27 38.39
CA TYR A 71 9.99 5.03 39.19
C TYR A 71 10.55 3.60 39.11
N ARG A 72 11.05 3.23 37.93
CA ARG A 72 11.45 1.84 37.62
C ARG A 72 12.82 1.75 36.96
N PHE A 73 13.59 0.73 37.34
CA PHE A 73 14.92 0.52 36.79
C PHE A 73 14.88 0.05 35.33
N VAL A 74 14.12 -1.02 35.06
CA VAL A 74 13.97 -1.64 33.73
C VAL A 74 12.57 -1.40 33.18
N ILE A 75 12.47 -0.86 31.97
CA ILE A 75 11.21 -0.62 31.24
C ILE A 75 11.05 -1.51 29.99
N GLU A 76 12.13 -2.18 29.56
CA GLU A 76 12.15 -3.07 28.39
C GLU A 76 11.53 -4.43 28.72
N HIS A 77 10.84 -5.03 27.74
CA HIS A 77 10.28 -6.36 27.94
C HIS A 77 11.40 -7.43 27.94
N PRO A 78 11.42 -8.42 28.86
CA PRO A 78 12.54 -9.37 29.00
C PRO A 78 12.95 -10.10 27.72
N ARG A 79 12.00 -10.38 26.81
CA ARG A 79 12.24 -11.00 25.49
C ARG A 79 13.26 -10.24 24.62
N TRP A 80 13.38 -8.93 24.81
CA TRP A 80 14.28 -8.07 24.02
C TRP A 80 15.62 -7.81 24.72
N ILE A 81 15.82 -8.36 25.94
CA ILE A 81 17.06 -8.26 26.68
C ILE A 81 17.90 -9.52 26.40
N PRO A 82 19.16 -9.39 25.95
CA PRO A 82 20.05 -10.53 25.75
C PRO A 82 20.13 -11.42 27.01
N PRO A 83 20.12 -12.76 26.88
CA PRO A 83 20.03 -13.67 28.03
C PRO A 83 21.11 -13.44 29.11
N ASP A 84 22.33 -13.10 28.69
CA ASP A 84 23.48 -12.83 29.55
C ASP A 84 23.31 -11.55 30.39
N ARG A 85 22.62 -10.53 29.85
CA ARG A 85 22.25 -9.32 30.59
C ARG A 85 21.03 -9.54 31.47
N LEU A 86 20.01 -10.24 30.95
CA LEU A 86 18.79 -10.53 31.70
C LEU A 86 19.08 -11.28 33.00
N ALA A 87 20.01 -12.23 32.98
CA ALA A 87 20.43 -13.00 34.15
C ALA A 87 21.04 -12.15 35.29
N LYS A 88 21.45 -10.90 35.02
CA LYS A 88 22.09 -9.99 35.97
C LYS A 88 21.18 -8.84 36.42
N LEU A 89 19.95 -8.78 35.92
CA LEU A 89 19.02 -7.67 36.13
C LEU A 89 17.80 -8.13 36.92
N ASP A 90 17.42 -7.36 37.93
CA ASP A 90 16.07 -7.42 38.47
C ASP A 90 15.14 -6.58 37.57
N VAL A 91 14.40 -7.26 36.69
CA VAL A 91 13.47 -6.63 35.74
C VAL A 91 12.20 -6.07 36.40
N ARG A 92 11.97 -6.36 37.69
CA ARG A 92 10.83 -5.85 38.46
C ARG A 92 11.25 -4.79 39.47
N ALA A 93 12.53 -4.47 39.58
CA ALA A 93 13.04 -3.42 40.45
C ALA A 93 12.26 -2.10 40.32
N GLY A 94 11.55 -1.73 41.40
CA GLY A 94 10.72 -0.53 41.51
C GLY A 94 9.26 -0.70 41.11
N ASP A 95 8.77 -1.92 40.90
CA ASP A 95 7.35 -2.17 40.57
C ASP A 95 6.37 -1.88 41.72
N ASP A 96 6.88 -1.69 42.95
CA ASP A 96 6.18 -1.26 44.16
C ASP A 96 6.30 0.25 44.42
N LYS A 97 6.99 0.99 43.53
CA LYS A 97 7.29 2.43 43.71
C LYS A 97 6.51 3.29 42.72
N GLY A 98 6.52 4.58 43.00
CA GLY A 98 5.98 5.62 42.13
C GLY A 98 6.16 6.99 42.76
N ARG A 99 6.20 8.03 41.93
CA ARG A 99 6.31 9.43 42.36
C ARG A 99 5.33 10.27 41.57
N ILE A 100 4.84 11.35 42.19
CA ILE A 100 4.08 12.39 41.51
C ILE A 100 4.80 13.71 41.71
N TYR A 101 5.34 14.26 40.62
CA TYR A 101 5.92 15.59 40.64
C TYR A 101 4.84 16.64 40.38
N ARG A 102 4.91 17.73 41.14
CA ARG A 102 4.04 18.89 41.00
C ARG A 102 4.89 20.07 40.58
N VAL A 103 4.88 20.41 39.28
CA VAL A 103 5.75 21.40 38.66
C VAL A 103 5.02 22.73 38.47
N TYR A 104 5.61 23.81 38.99
CA TYR A 104 5.09 25.17 38.88
C TYR A 104 6.24 26.20 39.00
N PRO A 105 6.06 27.43 38.50
CA PRO A 105 7.13 28.43 38.52
C PRO A 105 7.60 28.77 39.93
N ARG A 106 8.92 28.94 40.10
CA ARG A 106 9.53 29.35 41.37
C ARG A 106 8.92 30.68 41.85
N GLY A 107 8.64 30.78 43.15
CA GLY A 107 8.04 31.97 43.75
C GLY A 107 6.56 32.20 43.42
N LYS A 108 5.90 31.25 42.75
CA LYS A 108 4.43 31.26 42.57
C LYS A 108 3.77 30.25 43.49
N THR A 109 2.63 30.64 44.05
CA THR A 109 1.78 29.73 44.83
C THR A 109 0.76 29.08 43.90
N PRO A 110 0.64 27.74 43.87
CA PRO A 110 -0.42 27.06 43.15
C PRO A 110 -1.81 27.45 43.66
N ARG A 111 -2.83 27.28 42.81
CA ARG A 111 -4.22 27.64 43.19
C ARG A 111 -4.75 26.67 44.25
N PRO A 112 -5.66 27.09 45.13
CA PRO A 112 -6.35 26.19 46.03
C PRO A 112 -7.14 25.12 45.26
N VAL A 113 -7.05 23.86 45.71
CA VAL A 113 -7.81 22.75 45.12
C VAL A 113 -9.21 22.74 45.72
N ARG A 114 -10.23 23.00 44.89
CA ARG A 114 -11.64 22.91 45.29
C ARG A 114 -12.08 21.45 45.36
N ASN A 115 -12.72 21.04 46.45
CA ASN A 115 -13.30 19.71 46.56
C ASN A 115 -14.62 19.65 45.75
N LEU A 116 -14.53 19.14 44.51
CA LEU A 116 -15.67 19.06 43.59
C LEU A 116 -16.78 18.11 44.07
N ALA A 117 -16.44 17.08 44.85
CA ALA A 117 -17.41 16.10 45.34
C ALA A 117 -18.41 16.68 46.37
N LYS A 118 -18.12 17.87 46.90
CA LYS A 118 -19.01 18.58 47.85
C LYS A 118 -19.92 19.61 47.17
N LEU A 119 -19.87 19.72 45.85
CA LEU A 119 -20.63 20.72 45.10
C LEU A 119 -22.02 20.21 44.74
N SER A 120 -23.01 21.11 44.75
CA SER A 120 -24.34 20.83 44.20
C SER A 120 -24.31 20.76 42.67
N LYS A 121 -25.36 20.20 42.04
CA LYS A 121 -25.50 20.18 40.57
C LYS A 121 -25.38 21.56 39.92
N ILE A 122 -25.94 22.60 40.56
CA ILE A 122 -25.86 24.00 40.09
C ILE A 122 -24.40 24.49 40.16
N GLN A 123 -23.73 24.25 41.29
CA GLN A 123 -22.32 24.65 41.46
C GLN A 123 -21.36 23.88 40.53
N LEU A 124 -21.70 22.64 40.16
CA LEU A 124 -20.98 21.86 39.16
C LEU A 124 -21.19 22.44 37.76
N ALA A 125 -22.41 22.80 37.38
CA ALA A 125 -22.66 23.47 36.09
C ALA A 125 -21.88 24.79 35.96
N GLU A 126 -21.86 25.62 37.01
CA GLU A 126 -21.03 26.84 37.04
C GLU A 126 -19.53 26.53 36.90
N ALA A 127 -19.05 25.48 37.57
CA ALA A 127 -17.65 25.07 37.56
C ALA A 127 -17.17 24.58 36.18
N LEU A 128 -18.09 24.27 35.25
CA LEU A 128 -17.75 23.87 33.87
C LEU A 128 -17.05 25.00 33.08
N SER A 129 -17.17 26.25 33.54
CA SER A 129 -16.47 27.41 32.96
C SER A 129 -14.96 27.45 33.26
N THR A 130 -14.39 26.41 33.89
CA THR A 130 -12.96 26.34 34.17
C THR A 130 -12.11 26.22 32.89
N ARG A 131 -10.97 26.94 32.86
CA ARG A 131 -9.95 26.80 31.80
C ARG A 131 -9.12 25.52 31.93
N ASN A 132 -9.20 24.83 33.06
CA ASN A 132 -8.46 23.59 33.30
C ASN A 132 -9.23 22.40 32.69
N GLY A 133 -8.73 21.87 31.57
CA GLY A 133 -9.36 20.76 30.84
C GLY A 133 -9.67 19.54 31.72
N PRO A 134 -8.67 18.89 32.35
CA PRO A 134 -8.90 17.76 33.23
C PRO A 134 -9.89 18.03 34.37
N THR A 135 -9.88 19.24 34.93
CA THR A 135 -10.87 19.63 35.95
C THR A 135 -12.26 19.76 35.35
N ARG A 136 -12.39 20.31 34.13
CA ARG A 136 -13.66 20.44 33.42
C ARG A 136 -14.26 19.08 33.10
N ASP A 137 -13.44 18.13 32.67
CA ASP A 137 -13.85 16.74 32.41
C ASP A 137 -14.36 16.08 33.69
N LEU A 138 -13.66 16.28 34.82
CA LEU A 138 -14.12 15.79 36.12
C LEU A 138 -15.43 16.46 36.58
N VAL A 139 -15.57 17.77 36.37
CA VAL A 139 -16.81 18.50 36.66
C VAL A 139 -17.97 17.96 35.84
N HIS A 140 -17.77 17.75 34.53
CA HIS A 140 -18.78 17.18 33.63
C HIS A 140 -19.20 15.79 34.09
N ARG A 141 -18.24 14.90 34.37
CA ARG A 141 -18.53 13.55 34.89
C ARG A 141 -19.34 13.62 36.20
N LEU A 142 -18.89 14.42 37.17
CA LEU A 142 -19.58 14.57 38.45
C LEU A 142 -20.98 15.16 38.28
N LEU A 143 -21.17 16.11 37.35
CA LEU A 143 -22.48 16.65 37.02
C LEU A 143 -23.41 15.54 36.50
N LEU A 144 -22.94 14.69 35.58
CA LEU A 144 -23.71 13.55 35.09
C LEU A 144 -24.03 12.56 36.21
N ASP A 145 -23.08 12.26 37.11
CA ASP A 145 -23.33 11.38 38.26
C ASP A 145 -24.46 11.91 39.16
N THR A 146 -24.64 13.24 39.26
CA THR A 146 -25.74 13.85 40.04
C THR A 146 -27.09 13.80 39.34
N VAL A 147 -27.12 13.75 38.00
CA VAL A 147 -28.34 13.80 37.18
C VAL A 147 -28.78 12.40 36.72
N ARG A 148 -27.82 11.48 36.55
CA ARG A 148 -27.99 10.09 36.11
C ARG A 148 -27.18 9.16 37.02
N PRO A 149 -27.56 9.00 38.29
CA PRO A 149 -26.82 8.13 39.20
C PRO A 149 -26.92 6.67 38.73
N ALA A 150 -25.89 5.87 39.02
CA ALA A 150 -25.77 4.47 38.59
C ALA A 150 -26.88 3.53 39.10
N ASN A 151 -27.73 3.99 40.02
CA ASN A 151 -28.88 3.23 40.50
C ASN A 151 -30.15 3.60 39.70
N PRO A 152 -30.69 2.69 38.86
CA PRO A 152 -31.90 2.92 38.07
C PRO A 152 -33.19 3.05 38.91
N LEU A 153 -33.13 2.81 40.23
CA LEU A 153 -34.25 2.99 41.18
C LEU A 153 -34.26 4.38 41.85
N SER A 154 -33.40 5.30 41.45
CA SER A 154 -33.40 6.67 41.98
C SER A 154 -34.43 7.55 41.27
N ASP A 155 -35.03 8.52 42.00
CA ASP A 155 -35.95 9.54 41.46
C ASP A 155 -35.25 10.58 40.55
N ALA A 156 -34.07 10.26 40.02
CA ALA A 156 -33.32 11.12 39.13
C ALA A 156 -34.06 11.31 37.80
N ARG A 157 -34.54 12.53 37.57
CA ARG A 157 -35.17 12.93 36.32
C ARG A 157 -34.15 13.61 35.42
N PRO A 158 -34.26 13.44 34.08
CA PRO A 158 -33.56 14.29 33.13
C PRO A 158 -33.78 15.76 33.49
N LEU A 159 -32.77 16.61 33.23
CA LEU A 159 -32.96 18.04 33.40
C LEU A 159 -34.01 18.46 32.35
N ASN A 160 -35.06 19.16 32.77
CA ASN A 160 -35.90 19.88 31.82
C ASN A 160 -35.22 21.21 31.46
N ALA A 161 -35.59 21.81 30.32
CA ALA A 161 -34.97 23.04 29.84
C ALA A 161 -35.09 24.23 30.83
N SER A 162 -36.05 24.18 31.75
CA SER A 162 -36.27 25.19 32.79
C SER A 162 -35.53 24.93 34.12
N ASP A 163 -34.80 23.82 34.25
CA ASP A 163 -33.94 23.57 35.42
C ASP A 163 -32.81 24.62 35.46
N ALA A 164 -32.55 25.18 36.63
CA ALA A 164 -31.49 26.19 36.80
C ALA A 164 -30.11 25.70 36.29
N THR A 165 -29.84 24.40 36.41
CA THR A 165 -28.63 23.74 35.89
C THR A 165 -28.59 23.80 34.36
N ALA A 166 -29.70 23.49 33.69
CA ALA A 166 -29.82 23.56 32.24
C ALA A 166 -29.66 25.00 31.74
N LEU A 167 -30.28 25.97 32.40
CA LEU A 167 -30.14 27.40 32.05
C LEU A 167 -28.70 27.89 32.16
N ILE A 168 -27.96 27.45 33.19
CA ILE A 168 -26.53 27.78 33.35
C ILE A 168 -25.72 27.16 32.21
N LEU A 169 -25.94 25.88 31.90
CA LEU A 169 -25.22 25.21 30.81
C LEU A 169 -25.53 25.87 29.46
N SER A 170 -26.79 26.23 29.19
CA SER A 170 -27.19 26.97 27.99
C SER A 170 -26.50 28.34 27.91
N GLY A 171 -26.41 29.06 29.04
CA GLY A 171 -25.65 30.30 29.14
C GLY A 171 -24.16 30.11 28.82
N ILE A 172 -23.54 29.02 29.30
CA ILE A 172 -22.14 28.69 29.00
C ILE A 172 -21.97 28.31 27.53
N ALA A 173 -22.86 27.49 26.97
CA ALA A 173 -22.83 27.07 25.56
C ALA A 173 -22.88 28.27 24.62
N THR A 174 -23.74 29.25 24.90
CA THR A 174 -23.94 30.41 24.05
C THR A 174 -22.88 31.50 24.26
N ASN A 175 -22.56 31.82 25.52
CA ASN A 175 -21.86 33.07 25.85
C ASN A 175 -20.45 32.91 26.43
N SER A 176 -19.99 31.68 26.72
CA SER A 176 -18.68 31.51 27.36
C SER A 176 -17.54 31.97 26.45
N PRO A 177 -16.56 32.74 26.98
CA PRO A 177 -15.37 33.14 26.21
C PRO A 177 -14.35 32.00 26.05
N ILE A 178 -14.68 30.78 26.50
CA ILE A 178 -13.82 29.59 26.43
C ILE A 178 -14.49 28.60 25.47
N PRO A 179 -14.00 28.45 24.22
CA PRO A 179 -14.63 27.58 23.24
C PRO A 179 -14.82 26.14 23.73
N ALA A 180 -13.80 25.56 24.37
CA ALA A 180 -13.89 24.23 24.95
C ALA A 180 -14.98 24.09 26.04
N ALA A 181 -15.27 25.16 26.81
CA ALA A 181 -16.35 25.14 27.78
C ALA A 181 -17.71 25.22 27.10
N ARG A 182 -17.84 25.98 26.00
CA ARG A 182 -19.07 26.03 25.20
C ARG A 182 -19.43 24.64 24.67
N VAL A 183 -18.46 23.93 24.09
CA VAL A 183 -18.62 22.55 23.61
C VAL A 183 -19.07 21.62 24.71
N GLN A 184 -18.34 21.64 25.80
CA GLN A 184 -18.58 20.70 26.88
C GLN A 184 -19.93 20.95 27.56
N ALA A 185 -20.36 22.21 27.63
CA ALA A 185 -21.71 22.56 28.07
C ALA A 185 -22.79 22.05 27.10
N LEU A 186 -22.58 22.14 25.78
CA LEU A 186 -23.48 21.56 24.79
C LEU A 186 -23.62 20.04 24.96
N PHE A 187 -22.50 19.32 25.09
CA PHE A 187 -22.53 17.88 25.35
C PHE A 187 -23.21 17.54 26.68
N ALA A 188 -22.92 18.30 27.74
CA ALA A 188 -23.60 18.12 29.02
C ALA A 188 -25.13 18.33 28.89
N LEU A 189 -25.59 19.32 28.12
CA LEU A 189 -27.02 19.51 27.81
C LEU A 189 -27.61 18.32 27.04
N THR A 190 -26.91 17.81 26.02
CA THR A 190 -27.35 16.62 25.27
C THR A 190 -27.46 15.40 26.17
N GLU A 191 -26.41 15.14 26.97
CA GLU A 191 -26.33 13.99 27.86
C GLU A 191 -27.24 14.10 29.08
N THR A 192 -27.72 15.29 29.41
CA THR A 192 -28.74 15.48 30.45
C THR A 192 -30.16 15.57 29.87
N ALA A 193 -30.31 15.46 28.54
CA ALA A 193 -31.53 15.62 27.76
C ALA A 193 -32.21 17.00 27.93
N ALA A 194 -31.41 18.03 28.18
CA ALA A 194 -31.85 19.42 28.32
C ALA A 194 -31.42 20.32 27.15
N LEU A 195 -30.90 19.75 26.06
CA LEU A 195 -30.50 20.53 24.89
C LEU A 195 -31.74 21.10 24.19
N ASP A 196 -31.79 22.44 24.15
CA ASP A 196 -32.78 23.23 23.44
C ASP A 196 -32.31 23.57 22.01
N GLU A 197 -33.25 23.62 21.06
CA GLU A 197 -32.96 23.87 19.64
C GLU A 197 -32.41 25.28 19.39
N ASP A 198 -32.88 26.30 20.13
CA ASP A 198 -32.40 27.68 20.01
C ASP A 198 -30.96 27.81 20.53
N VAL A 199 -30.61 27.05 21.57
CA VAL A 199 -29.23 26.96 22.08
C VAL A 199 -28.32 26.31 21.04
N LEU A 200 -28.80 25.23 20.41
CA LEU A 200 -28.07 24.55 19.34
C LEU A 200 -27.82 25.50 18.14
N VAL A 201 -28.85 26.21 17.68
CA VAL A 201 -28.74 27.19 16.57
C VAL A 201 -27.83 28.37 16.95
N SER A 202 -27.98 28.93 18.15
CA SER A 202 -27.15 30.04 18.66
C SER A 202 -25.69 29.64 18.85
N PHE A 203 -25.45 28.37 19.19
CA PHE A 203 -24.11 27.80 19.22
C PHE A 203 -23.53 27.75 17.81
N TYR A 204 -24.22 27.17 16.83
CA TYR A 204 -23.68 26.94 15.48
C TYR A 204 -23.13 28.19 14.76
N ALA A 205 -23.74 29.37 14.91
CA ALA A 205 -23.34 30.56 14.14
C ALA A 205 -21.97 31.18 14.52
N PRO A 206 -21.60 31.33 15.82
CA PRO A 206 -20.27 31.80 16.22
C PRO A 206 -19.27 30.67 16.53
N PHE A 207 -19.76 29.44 16.70
CA PHE A 207 -18.95 28.31 17.19
C PHE A 207 -17.95 27.78 16.18
N LEU A 208 -18.33 27.74 14.90
CA LEU A 208 -17.45 27.17 13.88
C LEU A 208 -16.24 28.05 13.57
N ALA A 209 -16.30 29.37 13.76
CA ALA A 209 -15.14 30.25 13.62
C ALA A 209 -14.12 30.19 14.79
N SER A 210 -14.36 29.40 15.85
CA SER A 210 -13.64 29.53 17.13
C SER A 210 -12.96 28.25 17.68
N MET A 211 -12.96 27.15 16.93
CA MET A 211 -12.54 25.84 17.42
C MET A 211 -11.66 25.05 16.44
N GLU A 212 -10.55 24.54 16.98
CA GLU A 212 -9.55 23.72 16.29
C GLU A 212 -9.99 22.26 15.98
N ARG A 213 -11.18 21.79 16.41
CA ARG A 213 -11.81 20.48 16.03
C ARG A 213 -13.18 20.28 16.72
N PRO A 214 -14.31 20.31 16.01
CA PRO A 214 -15.60 19.88 16.54
C PRO A 214 -15.90 18.40 16.26
N SER A 215 -16.29 17.63 17.28
CA SER A 215 -17.23 16.51 17.10
C SER A 215 -18.61 17.05 17.48
N VAL A 216 -19.61 16.92 16.60
CA VAL A 216 -20.98 17.40 16.87
C VAL A 216 -21.96 16.24 16.65
N PRO A 217 -22.94 16.01 17.55
CA PRO A 217 -24.00 15.04 17.34
C PRO A 217 -24.84 15.43 16.11
N ALA A 218 -24.89 14.54 15.11
CA ALA A 218 -25.65 14.75 13.89
C ALA A 218 -27.17 14.76 14.16
N GLY A 219 -27.76 15.95 14.19
CA GLY A 219 -29.19 16.17 14.03
C GLY A 219 -29.57 16.25 12.54
N ARG A 220 -30.78 15.82 12.19
CA ARG A 220 -31.22 15.46 10.83
C ARG A 220 -31.48 16.59 9.83
N ASP A 221 -31.25 17.86 10.15
CA ASP A 221 -31.27 18.93 9.16
C ASP A 221 -30.19 19.95 9.47
N LEU A 222 -29.02 19.76 8.86
CA LEU A 222 -27.93 20.74 8.87
C LEU A 222 -28.44 22.03 8.20
N SER A 223 -28.67 23.05 9.02
CA SER A 223 -29.19 24.36 8.59
C SER A 223 -28.35 25.00 7.46
N ILE A 224 -29.02 25.79 6.62
CA ILE A 224 -28.42 26.66 5.58
C ILE A 224 -27.24 27.49 6.10
N ASN A 225 -27.22 27.79 7.41
CA ASN A 225 -26.15 28.59 8.02
C ASN A 225 -24.78 27.89 7.99
N LEU A 226 -24.72 26.56 8.03
CA LEU A 226 -23.45 25.83 7.96
C LEU A 226 -22.79 25.94 6.59
N LEU A 227 -23.60 26.07 5.53
CA LEU A 227 -23.10 26.21 4.16
C LEU A 227 -22.29 27.52 3.97
N LYS A 228 -22.50 28.52 4.83
CA LYS A 228 -21.76 29.79 4.80
C LYS A 228 -20.28 29.63 5.20
N LEU A 229 -19.92 28.53 5.86
CA LEU A 229 -18.57 28.26 6.36
C LEU A 229 -17.63 27.67 5.30
N VAL A 230 -18.13 27.50 4.08
CA VAL A 230 -17.33 27.03 2.94
C VAL A 230 -16.15 27.96 2.62
N GLU A 231 -16.27 29.25 2.96
CA GLU A 231 -15.26 30.29 2.78
C GLU A 231 -14.53 30.65 4.09
N ASP A 232 -14.68 29.85 5.15
CA ASP A 232 -14.01 30.13 6.42
C ASP A 232 -12.46 30.12 6.24
N LEU A 233 -11.79 31.09 6.89
CA LEU A 233 -10.34 31.22 6.81
C LEU A 233 -9.62 30.04 7.48
N ASP A 234 -10.25 29.42 8.48
CA ASP A 234 -9.67 28.28 9.17
C ASP A 234 -9.88 26.96 8.39
N ALA A 235 -8.78 26.26 8.13
CA ALA A 235 -8.80 25.02 7.36
C ALA A 235 -9.48 23.86 8.14
N GLY A 236 -9.35 23.82 9.46
CA GLY A 236 -10.00 22.85 10.33
C GLY A 236 -11.52 23.00 10.31
N VAL A 237 -12.02 24.22 10.19
CA VAL A 237 -13.45 24.52 10.07
C VAL A 237 -14.00 23.98 8.74
N ARG A 238 -13.33 24.29 7.64
CA ARG A 238 -13.69 23.76 6.31
C ARG A 238 -13.62 22.23 6.24
N PHE A 239 -12.61 21.64 6.87
CA PHE A 239 -12.48 20.18 7.00
C PHE A 239 -13.65 19.57 7.78
N GLN A 240 -14.00 20.13 8.94
CA GLN A 240 -15.12 19.63 9.71
C GLN A 240 -16.45 19.83 8.98
N LEU A 241 -16.63 20.95 8.28
CA LEU A 241 -17.80 21.18 7.43
C LEU A 241 -17.93 20.05 6.40
N ALA A 242 -16.85 19.69 5.70
CA ALA A 242 -16.88 18.58 4.74
C ALA A 242 -17.35 17.28 5.39
N LEU A 243 -16.85 16.93 6.58
CA LEU A 243 -17.28 15.71 7.30
C LEU A 243 -18.75 15.78 7.74
N ALA A 244 -19.19 16.93 8.27
CA ALA A 244 -20.55 17.10 8.76
C ALA A 244 -21.60 17.00 7.63
N LEU A 245 -21.25 17.43 6.41
CA LEU A 245 -22.13 17.35 5.25
C LEU A 245 -22.36 15.91 4.76
N ALA A 246 -21.59 14.91 5.21
CA ALA A 246 -21.78 13.50 4.82
C ALA A 246 -23.17 12.94 5.19
N GLU A 247 -23.72 13.40 6.31
CA GLU A 247 -25.02 12.95 6.84
C GLU A 247 -26.20 13.68 6.17
N SER A 248 -25.94 14.76 5.44
CA SER A 248 -26.98 15.53 4.76
C SER A 248 -27.52 14.78 3.53
N ARG A 249 -28.77 15.04 3.19
CA ARG A 249 -29.40 14.59 1.94
C ARG A 249 -29.78 15.76 1.03
N ASP A 250 -29.52 17.00 1.45
CA ASP A 250 -29.80 18.20 0.67
C ASP A 250 -28.78 18.35 -0.47
N ALA A 251 -29.25 18.63 -1.69
CA ALA A 251 -28.39 18.88 -2.83
C ALA A 251 -27.42 20.08 -2.63
N ARG A 252 -27.80 21.06 -1.81
CA ARG A 252 -26.94 22.20 -1.43
C ARG A 252 -25.71 21.76 -0.63
N ALA A 253 -25.81 20.67 0.13
CA ALA A 253 -24.66 20.07 0.82
C ALA A 253 -23.65 19.53 -0.20
N GLY A 254 -24.13 18.82 -1.24
CA GLY A 254 -23.28 18.35 -2.33
C GLY A 254 -22.62 19.46 -3.12
N HIS A 255 -23.35 20.54 -3.43
CA HIS A 255 -22.76 21.73 -4.05
C HIS A 255 -21.66 22.35 -3.18
N THR A 256 -21.90 22.44 -1.86
CA THR A 256 -20.92 22.97 -0.89
C THR A 256 -19.68 22.09 -0.78
N LEU A 257 -19.83 20.76 -0.78
CA LEU A 257 -18.72 19.81 -0.89
C LEU A 257 -17.92 20.01 -2.18
N GLY A 258 -18.59 20.30 -3.30
CA GLY A 258 -17.94 20.68 -4.55
C GLY A 258 -17.10 21.96 -4.45
N ARG A 259 -17.60 22.99 -3.76
CA ARG A 259 -16.84 24.22 -3.50
C ARG A 259 -15.65 24.00 -2.54
N LEU A 260 -15.79 23.11 -1.57
CA LEU A 260 -14.66 22.68 -0.72
C LEU A 260 -13.62 21.92 -1.55
N ALA A 261 -14.04 21.12 -2.53
CA ALA A 261 -13.12 20.47 -3.47
C ALA A 261 -12.33 21.52 -4.27
N GLU A 262 -13.00 22.54 -4.82
CA GLU A 262 -12.38 23.61 -5.62
C GLU A 262 -11.20 24.28 -4.90
N THR A 263 -11.37 24.59 -3.60
CA THR A 263 -10.32 25.23 -2.79
C THR A 263 -9.37 24.24 -2.09
N GLY A 264 -9.73 22.96 -2.04
CA GLY A 264 -9.10 21.94 -1.21
C GLY A 264 -8.46 20.76 -1.95
N MET A 265 -8.50 20.71 -3.28
CA MET A 265 -8.01 19.57 -4.07
C MET A 265 -6.53 19.22 -3.84
N GLN A 266 -5.71 20.21 -3.49
CA GLN A 266 -4.28 20.02 -3.20
C GLN A 266 -4.01 19.75 -1.71
N ASP A 267 -4.98 20.02 -0.83
CA ASP A 267 -4.89 19.70 0.59
C ASP A 267 -5.36 18.25 0.79
N ILE A 268 -4.44 17.37 1.18
CA ILE A 268 -4.74 15.94 1.34
C ILE A 268 -5.91 15.70 2.31
N TRP A 269 -6.03 16.49 3.37
CA TRP A 269 -7.05 16.29 4.39
C TRP A 269 -8.41 16.76 3.93
N LEU A 270 -8.48 17.97 3.35
CA LEU A 270 -9.74 18.50 2.84
C LEU A 270 -10.24 17.67 1.65
N ARG A 271 -9.34 17.25 0.75
CA ARG A 271 -9.65 16.31 -0.32
C ARG A 271 -10.21 14.99 0.22
N THR A 272 -9.54 14.38 1.20
CA THR A 272 -10.00 13.13 1.82
C THR A 272 -11.36 13.31 2.49
N ALA A 273 -11.59 14.42 3.22
CA ALA A 273 -12.88 14.69 3.86
C ALA A 273 -14.01 14.81 2.83
N VAL A 274 -13.80 15.56 1.74
CA VAL A 274 -14.78 15.68 0.65
C VAL A 274 -15.09 14.31 0.05
N LEU A 275 -14.07 13.50 -0.27
CA LEU A 275 -14.26 12.18 -0.86
C LEU A 275 -14.97 11.20 0.08
N SER A 276 -14.65 11.22 1.38
CA SER A 276 -15.34 10.39 2.37
C SER A 276 -16.80 10.79 2.56
N SER A 277 -17.12 12.06 2.33
CA SER A 277 -18.48 12.61 2.43
C SER A 277 -19.26 12.58 1.09
N ALA A 278 -18.64 12.12 0.00
CA ALA A 278 -19.18 12.26 -1.34
C ALA A 278 -20.30 11.27 -1.68
N THR A 279 -20.41 10.13 -0.97
CA THR A 279 -21.29 9.00 -1.33
C THR A 279 -22.71 9.39 -1.73
N SER A 280 -23.31 10.33 -1.01
CA SER A 280 -24.69 10.80 -1.21
C SER A 280 -24.82 11.96 -2.22
N HIS A 281 -23.69 12.49 -2.69
CA HIS A 281 -23.59 13.81 -3.32
C HIS A 281 -22.69 13.85 -4.55
N VAL A 282 -22.26 12.69 -5.06
CA VAL A 282 -21.31 12.61 -6.18
C VAL A 282 -21.76 13.45 -7.39
N PRO A 283 -23.03 13.39 -7.86
CA PRO A 283 -23.46 14.21 -9.00
C PRO A 283 -23.32 15.71 -8.76
N GLU A 284 -23.68 16.20 -7.57
CA GLU A 284 -23.62 17.62 -7.20
C GLU A 284 -22.17 18.11 -7.09
N ILE A 285 -21.30 17.31 -6.49
CA ILE A 285 -19.86 17.61 -6.38
C ILE A 285 -19.23 17.65 -7.78
N LEU A 286 -19.51 16.65 -8.62
CA LEU A 286 -18.98 16.59 -9.98
C LEU A 286 -19.39 17.77 -10.84
N LYS A 287 -20.63 18.27 -10.73
CA LYS A 287 -21.06 19.47 -11.47
C LYS A 287 -20.18 20.68 -11.15
N VAL A 288 -19.77 20.85 -9.89
CA VAL A 288 -18.87 21.94 -9.49
C VAL A 288 -17.45 21.70 -10.00
N VAL A 289 -16.90 20.49 -9.78
CA VAL A 289 -15.54 20.14 -10.24
C VAL A 289 -15.40 20.22 -11.76
N LEU A 290 -16.43 19.81 -12.50
CA LEU A 290 -16.45 19.88 -13.96
C LEU A 290 -16.50 21.32 -14.49
N ALA A 291 -17.10 22.24 -13.76
CA ALA A 291 -17.16 23.67 -14.10
C ALA A 291 -15.83 24.40 -13.88
N MET A 292 -14.90 23.83 -13.12
CA MET A 292 -13.56 24.38 -12.94
C MET A 292 -12.74 24.34 -14.25
N PRO A 293 -11.74 25.22 -14.42
CA PRO A 293 -10.87 25.20 -15.59
C PRO A 293 -10.25 23.81 -15.83
N PRO A 294 -10.20 23.31 -17.08
CA PRO A 294 -9.61 21.99 -17.37
C PRO A 294 -8.18 21.83 -16.88
N ALA A 295 -7.39 22.91 -16.86
CA ALA A 295 -6.00 22.94 -16.39
C ALA A 295 -5.85 23.04 -14.85
N ALA A 296 -6.94 23.04 -14.08
CA ALA A 296 -6.86 23.11 -12.62
C ALA A 296 -6.18 21.86 -12.05
N LEU A 297 -5.11 22.07 -11.27
CA LEU A 297 -4.32 20.99 -10.67
C LEU A 297 -5.19 20.11 -9.77
N GLY A 298 -5.15 18.79 -9.99
CA GLY A 298 -5.90 17.80 -9.21
C GLY A 298 -7.35 17.60 -9.65
N ARG A 299 -7.86 18.37 -10.62
CA ARG A 299 -9.24 18.24 -11.14
C ARG A 299 -9.54 16.85 -11.69
N GLU A 300 -8.67 16.34 -12.56
CA GLU A 300 -8.84 15.01 -13.17
C GLU A 300 -8.78 13.89 -12.12
N GLU A 301 -7.85 13.98 -11.17
CA GLU A 301 -7.72 13.01 -10.07
C GLU A 301 -8.99 12.98 -9.21
N MET A 302 -9.52 14.16 -8.86
CA MET A 302 -10.78 14.30 -8.12
C MET A 302 -11.96 13.67 -8.88
N ILE A 303 -12.07 13.92 -10.20
CA ILE A 303 -13.13 13.32 -11.02
C ILE A 303 -13.04 11.79 -11.00
N VAL A 304 -11.85 11.23 -11.25
CA VAL A 304 -11.62 9.78 -11.24
C VAL A 304 -11.99 9.18 -9.89
N GLN A 305 -11.60 9.82 -8.78
CA GLN A 305 -11.90 9.35 -7.43
C GLN A 305 -13.41 9.42 -7.11
N LEU A 306 -14.10 10.49 -7.53
CA LEU A 306 -15.55 10.63 -7.36
C LEU A 306 -16.33 9.58 -8.16
N VAL A 307 -15.92 9.30 -9.40
CA VAL A 307 -16.54 8.23 -10.22
C VAL A 307 -16.29 6.87 -9.60
N ALA A 308 -15.07 6.60 -9.11
CA ALA A 308 -14.74 5.36 -8.42
C ALA A 308 -15.56 5.18 -7.13
N THR A 309 -15.84 6.25 -6.40
CA THR A 309 -16.75 6.25 -5.24
C THR A 309 -18.16 5.88 -5.70
N ALA A 310 -18.72 6.58 -6.69
CA ALA A 310 -20.05 6.28 -7.21
C ALA A 310 -20.19 4.83 -7.69
N ALA A 311 -19.17 4.31 -8.38
CA ALA A 311 -19.17 2.94 -8.90
C ALA A 311 -19.20 1.85 -7.81
N LYS A 312 -18.79 2.18 -6.58
CA LYS A 312 -18.75 1.24 -5.45
C LYS A 312 -19.93 1.39 -4.49
N SER A 313 -20.44 2.60 -4.30
CA SER A 313 -21.39 2.90 -3.22
C SER A 313 -22.74 3.44 -3.67
N SER A 314 -22.89 3.83 -4.94
CA SER A 314 -24.12 4.47 -5.43
C SER A 314 -25.04 3.51 -6.19
N PRO A 315 -26.36 3.74 -6.20
CA PRO A 315 -27.30 3.04 -7.06
C PRO A 315 -26.93 3.20 -8.54
N ALA A 316 -27.31 2.22 -9.38
CA ALA A 316 -26.96 2.21 -10.79
C ALA A 316 -27.43 3.46 -11.56
N GLN A 317 -28.58 4.04 -11.20
CA GLN A 317 -29.10 5.27 -11.82
C GLN A 317 -28.19 6.48 -11.54
N VAL A 318 -27.63 6.56 -10.33
CA VAL A 318 -26.69 7.63 -9.96
C VAL A 318 -25.39 7.45 -10.71
N LEU A 319 -24.90 6.22 -10.84
CA LEU A 319 -23.71 5.93 -11.63
C LEU A 319 -23.90 6.28 -13.11
N ASP A 320 -25.05 5.95 -13.69
CA ASP A 320 -25.39 6.32 -15.08
C ASP A 320 -25.38 7.85 -15.25
N GLN A 321 -25.98 8.59 -14.31
CA GLN A 321 -25.95 10.06 -14.31
C GLN A 321 -24.51 10.59 -14.21
N VAL A 322 -23.72 10.06 -13.28
CA VAL A 322 -22.31 10.44 -13.08
C VAL A 322 -21.50 10.21 -14.36
N LEU A 323 -21.61 9.03 -14.96
CA LEU A 323 -20.93 8.72 -16.22
C LEU A 323 -21.43 9.56 -17.38
N GLY A 324 -22.73 9.88 -17.43
CA GLY A 324 -23.31 10.79 -18.40
C GLY A 324 -22.73 12.21 -18.34
N LEU A 325 -22.32 12.68 -17.15
CA LEU A 325 -21.69 13.98 -16.93
C LEU A 325 -20.20 14.01 -17.33
N VAL A 326 -19.47 12.91 -17.13
CA VAL A 326 -18.00 12.88 -17.30
C VAL A 326 -17.55 12.32 -18.64
N LEU A 327 -18.34 11.46 -19.29
CA LEU A 327 -17.96 10.88 -20.58
C LEU A 327 -18.18 11.90 -21.71
N PRO A 328 -17.23 11.99 -22.67
CA PRO A 328 -17.23 13.06 -23.64
C PRO A 328 -18.39 12.91 -24.63
N GLU A 329 -19.02 14.05 -24.95
CA GLU A 329 -20.01 14.13 -26.02
C GLU A 329 -19.37 13.86 -27.39
N GLU A 330 -20.17 13.57 -28.41
CA GLU A 330 -19.71 13.18 -29.76
C GLU A 330 -18.68 14.15 -30.37
N ASN A 331 -18.86 15.45 -30.14
CA ASN A 331 -17.99 16.52 -30.65
C ASN A 331 -16.81 16.86 -29.72
N GLN A 332 -16.70 16.23 -28.54
CA GLN A 332 -15.64 16.51 -27.57
C GLN A 332 -14.51 15.48 -27.67
N PRO A 333 -13.23 15.90 -27.54
CA PRO A 333 -12.11 14.98 -27.61
C PRO A 333 -12.09 14.03 -26.41
N VAL A 334 -11.74 12.77 -26.66
CA VAL A 334 -11.47 11.80 -25.60
C VAL A 334 -10.06 12.03 -25.07
N GLN A 335 -9.96 12.37 -23.79
CA GLN A 335 -8.72 12.56 -23.04
C GLN A 335 -8.35 11.32 -22.20
N THR A 336 -7.08 11.23 -21.81
CA THR A 336 -6.49 10.10 -21.05
C THR A 336 -7.23 9.78 -19.75
N TRP A 337 -7.70 10.79 -19.00
CA TRP A 337 -8.40 10.57 -17.74
C TRP A 337 -9.76 9.89 -17.91
N HIS A 338 -10.39 9.95 -19.10
CA HIS A 338 -11.59 9.15 -19.38
C HIS A 338 -11.26 7.65 -19.40
N PHE A 339 -10.06 7.25 -19.85
CA PHE A 339 -9.64 5.85 -19.79
C PHE A 339 -9.52 5.39 -18.34
N THR A 340 -8.84 6.18 -17.52
CA THR A 340 -8.69 5.92 -16.08
C THR A 340 -10.04 5.86 -15.37
N THR A 341 -10.97 6.75 -15.75
CA THR A 341 -12.33 6.82 -15.19
C THR A 341 -13.09 5.53 -15.46
N LEU A 342 -13.17 5.08 -16.72
CA LEU A 342 -13.85 3.83 -17.06
C LEU A 342 -13.12 2.59 -16.51
N ALA A 343 -11.79 2.60 -16.44
CA ALA A 343 -11.01 1.50 -15.88
C ALA A 343 -11.23 1.31 -14.36
N SER A 344 -11.78 2.32 -13.67
CA SER A 344 -12.10 2.26 -12.24
C SER A 344 -13.45 1.58 -11.92
N LEU A 345 -14.28 1.34 -12.94
CA LEU A 345 -15.61 0.76 -12.78
C LEU A 345 -15.58 -0.73 -12.42
N THR A 346 -16.73 -1.26 -12.00
CA THR A 346 -16.94 -2.70 -11.82
C THR A 346 -17.73 -3.28 -12.99
N ALA A 347 -17.54 -4.57 -13.30
CA ALA A 347 -18.23 -5.19 -14.44
C ALA A 347 -19.76 -5.18 -14.31
N GLU A 348 -20.29 -5.08 -13.09
CA GLU A 348 -21.74 -5.00 -12.84
C GLU A 348 -22.28 -3.58 -13.04
N ALA A 349 -21.47 -2.58 -12.70
CA ALA A 349 -21.76 -1.17 -12.94
C ALA A 349 -22.02 -0.87 -14.42
N GLU A 350 -21.23 -1.48 -15.32
CA GLU A 350 -21.34 -1.24 -16.76
C GLU A 350 -22.61 -1.81 -17.40
N LYS A 351 -23.10 -2.95 -16.92
CA LYS A 351 -24.33 -3.57 -17.46
C LYS A 351 -25.58 -2.73 -17.19
N SER A 352 -25.50 -1.86 -16.19
CA SER A 352 -26.64 -1.07 -15.72
C SER A 352 -26.71 0.32 -16.36
N LEU A 353 -25.85 0.60 -17.35
CA LEU A 353 -25.81 1.89 -18.04
C LEU A 353 -26.94 2.04 -19.05
N SER A 354 -27.44 3.27 -19.19
CA SER A 354 -28.40 3.62 -20.22
C SER A 354 -27.77 3.51 -21.62
N LYS A 355 -28.61 3.39 -22.66
CA LYS A 355 -28.14 3.29 -24.05
C LYS A 355 -27.23 4.45 -24.46
N SER A 356 -27.52 5.65 -23.98
CA SER A 356 -26.73 6.86 -24.27
C SER A 356 -25.34 6.78 -23.62
N THR A 357 -25.27 6.53 -22.31
CA THR A 357 -24.01 6.41 -21.58
C THR A 357 -23.16 5.25 -22.11
N ALA A 358 -23.78 4.11 -22.42
CA ALA A 358 -23.10 2.97 -23.03
C ALA A 358 -22.56 3.27 -24.44
N ALA A 359 -23.19 4.16 -25.21
CA ALA A 359 -22.64 4.60 -26.50
C ALA A 359 -21.40 5.49 -26.32
N LYS A 360 -21.44 6.43 -25.37
CA LYS A 360 -20.27 7.25 -25.00
C LYS A 360 -19.11 6.39 -24.50
N ALA A 361 -19.38 5.41 -23.63
CA ALA A 361 -18.37 4.49 -23.13
C ALA A 361 -17.72 3.68 -24.27
N ARG A 362 -18.51 3.14 -25.21
CA ARG A 362 -17.99 2.44 -26.39
C ARG A 362 -17.07 3.30 -27.25
N ARG A 363 -17.37 4.59 -27.40
CA ARG A 363 -16.49 5.55 -28.08
C ARG A 363 -15.14 5.71 -27.36
N VAL A 364 -15.15 5.80 -26.03
CA VAL A 364 -13.92 5.87 -25.23
C VAL A 364 -13.10 4.58 -25.35
N PHE A 365 -13.73 3.40 -25.38
CA PHE A 365 -13.04 2.14 -25.66
C PHE A 365 -12.41 2.09 -27.06
N ALA A 366 -13.12 2.58 -28.08
CA ALA A 366 -12.58 2.64 -29.45
C ALA A 366 -11.34 3.54 -29.52
N GLU A 367 -11.38 4.69 -28.85
CA GLU A 367 -10.22 5.56 -28.76
C GLU A 367 -9.08 4.94 -27.94
N ALA A 368 -9.38 4.23 -26.86
CA ALA A 368 -8.36 3.51 -26.09
C ALA A 368 -7.63 2.47 -26.94
N ARG A 369 -8.33 1.76 -27.84
CA ARG A 369 -7.69 0.84 -28.79
C ARG A 369 -6.72 1.57 -29.71
N ARG A 370 -7.13 2.72 -30.26
CA ARG A 370 -6.27 3.57 -31.11
C ARG A 370 -5.05 4.07 -30.35
N MET A 371 -5.26 4.63 -29.16
CA MET A 371 -4.20 5.15 -28.29
C MET A 371 -3.18 4.07 -27.92
N ALA A 372 -3.63 2.85 -27.63
CA ALA A 372 -2.76 1.77 -27.21
C ALA A 372 -1.83 1.28 -28.34
N THR A 373 -2.28 1.31 -29.61
CA THR A 373 -1.54 0.78 -30.76
C THR A 373 -0.76 1.83 -31.56
N ASP A 374 -1.05 3.11 -31.37
CA ASP A 374 -0.39 4.22 -32.07
C ASP A 374 1.04 4.44 -31.52
N ALA A 375 2.05 4.21 -32.35
CA ALA A 375 3.46 4.30 -31.96
C ALA A 375 3.86 5.71 -31.48
N ASP A 376 3.20 6.77 -31.97
CA ASP A 376 3.57 8.16 -31.72
C ASP A 376 2.96 8.72 -30.42
N GLN A 377 2.05 7.97 -29.77
CA GLN A 377 1.42 8.43 -28.53
C GLN A 377 2.33 8.30 -27.29
N PRO A 378 2.18 9.21 -26.30
CA PRO A 378 2.90 9.14 -25.03
C PRO A 378 2.66 7.84 -24.25
N GLU A 379 3.67 7.36 -23.51
CA GLU A 379 3.55 6.14 -22.71
C GLU A 379 2.47 6.21 -21.65
N GLU A 380 2.25 7.37 -20.99
CA GLU A 380 1.18 7.50 -20.00
C GLU A 380 -0.21 7.28 -20.62
N GLY A 381 -0.44 7.82 -21.82
CA GLY A 381 -1.69 7.66 -22.56
C GLY A 381 -1.94 6.20 -22.95
N LYS A 382 -0.90 5.55 -23.48
CA LYS A 382 -0.90 4.12 -23.81
C LYS A 382 -1.20 3.25 -22.60
N GLU A 383 -0.55 3.51 -21.47
CA GLU A 383 -0.74 2.73 -20.25
C GLU A 383 -2.19 2.84 -19.74
N ALA A 384 -2.74 4.06 -19.67
CA ALA A 384 -4.13 4.28 -19.25
C ALA A 384 -5.12 3.58 -20.19
N ALA A 385 -4.88 3.64 -21.49
CA ALA A 385 -5.67 2.93 -22.49
C ALA A 385 -5.60 1.41 -22.31
N ILE A 386 -4.40 0.83 -22.18
CA ILE A 386 -4.20 -0.62 -21.94
C ILE A 386 -4.92 -1.07 -20.66
N ARG A 387 -4.90 -0.25 -19.59
CA ARG A 387 -5.61 -0.55 -18.34
C ARG A 387 -7.12 -0.58 -18.53
N LEU A 388 -7.68 0.30 -19.37
CA LEU A 388 -9.08 0.29 -19.76
C LEU A 388 -9.43 -0.94 -20.62
N LEU A 389 -8.59 -1.30 -21.60
CA LEU A 389 -8.83 -2.47 -22.46
C LEU A 389 -8.86 -3.81 -21.68
N GLY A 390 -8.25 -3.85 -20.50
CA GLY A 390 -8.36 -4.98 -19.57
C GLY A 390 -9.70 -5.06 -18.82
N PHE A 391 -10.56 -4.05 -18.94
CA PHE A 391 -11.88 -4.00 -18.32
C PHE A 391 -12.93 -4.73 -19.19
N ARG A 392 -14.01 -5.23 -18.56
CA ARG A 392 -14.88 -6.27 -19.15
C ARG A 392 -15.91 -5.80 -20.18
N GLY A 393 -15.99 -4.51 -20.47
CA GLY A 393 -17.04 -3.92 -21.30
C GLY A 393 -17.04 -4.25 -22.77
N ASP A 394 -15.84 -4.29 -23.36
CA ASP A 394 -15.64 -4.44 -24.80
C ASP A 394 -14.75 -5.66 -25.09
N GLN A 395 -15.25 -6.84 -24.73
CA GLN A 395 -14.43 -8.03 -24.53
C GLN A 395 -13.63 -8.45 -25.76
N GLU A 396 -14.25 -8.61 -26.93
CA GLU A 396 -13.58 -9.27 -28.04
C GLU A 396 -12.49 -8.39 -28.68
N GLN A 397 -12.84 -7.16 -29.07
CA GLN A 397 -11.91 -6.26 -29.74
C GLN A 397 -10.77 -5.80 -28.84
N SER A 398 -11.07 -5.46 -27.58
CA SER A 398 -10.05 -4.99 -26.64
C SER A 398 -9.03 -6.08 -26.32
N GLN A 399 -9.46 -7.34 -26.28
CA GLN A 399 -8.57 -8.48 -26.05
C GLN A 399 -7.66 -8.77 -27.23
N THR A 400 -8.19 -8.74 -28.45
CA THR A 400 -7.39 -8.89 -29.66
C THR A 400 -6.27 -7.86 -29.68
N VAL A 401 -6.60 -6.59 -29.38
CA VAL A 401 -5.60 -5.51 -29.26
C VAL A 401 -4.56 -5.82 -28.18
N LEU A 402 -4.95 -6.24 -26.97
CA LEU A 402 -4.00 -6.57 -25.91
C LEU A 402 -3.03 -7.71 -26.29
N VAL A 403 -3.52 -8.73 -27.01
CA VAL A 403 -2.66 -9.82 -27.51
C VAL A 403 -1.77 -9.34 -28.66
N ASP A 404 -2.29 -8.50 -29.55
CA ASP A 404 -1.52 -7.92 -30.66
C ASP A 404 -0.39 -7.01 -30.16
N LEU A 405 -0.59 -6.27 -29.06
CA LEU A 405 0.46 -5.46 -28.44
C LEU A 405 1.67 -6.31 -28.02
N LEU A 406 1.46 -7.55 -27.59
CA LEU A 406 2.55 -8.46 -27.22
C LEU A 406 3.37 -8.94 -28.43
N LYS A 407 2.81 -8.85 -29.65
CA LYS A 407 3.52 -9.26 -30.88
C LYS A 407 4.62 -8.27 -31.26
N SER A 408 4.54 -7.03 -30.74
CA SER A 408 5.53 -5.99 -30.96
C SER A 408 6.34 -5.72 -29.70
N PRO A 409 7.53 -5.14 -29.81
CA PRO A 409 8.32 -4.80 -28.64
C PRO A 409 7.66 -3.70 -27.82
N LEU A 410 7.45 -3.95 -26.52
CA LEU A 410 6.92 -2.99 -25.56
C LEU A 410 8.00 -2.56 -24.58
N SER A 411 7.88 -1.36 -24.03
CA SER A 411 8.63 -1.00 -22.83
C SER A 411 8.15 -1.83 -21.63
N GLN A 412 9.00 -1.96 -20.61
CA GLN A 412 8.66 -2.74 -19.40
C GLN A 412 7.33 -2.26 -18.79
N ARG A 413 7.12 -0.93 -18.72
CA ARG A 413 5.91 -0.30 -18.20
C ARG A 413 4.65 -0.74 -18.95
N LEU A 414 4.68 -0.74 -20.28
CA LEU A 414 3.53 -1.15 -21.12
C LEU A 414 3.33 -2.67 -21.12
N GLN A 415 4.41 -3.46 -21.04
CA GLN A 415 4.34 -4.91 -20.90
C GLN A 415 3.65 -5.31 -19.59
N GLU A 416 4.04 -4.70 -18.46
CA GLU A 416 3.42 -4.94 -17.15
C GLU A 416 1.93 -4.57 -17.16
N ALA A 417 1.57 -3.41 -17.72
CA ALA A 417 0.18 -3.00 -17.87
C ALA A 417 -0.63 -3.98 -18.73
N THR A 418 -0.07 -4.44 -19.85
CA THR A 418 -0.71 -5.39 -20.77
C THR A 418 -0.96 -6.73 -20.09
N LEU A 419 0.05 -7.30 -19.42
CA LEU A 419 -0.08 -8.57 -18.70
C LEU A 419 -1.08 -8.48 -17.54
N ALA A 420 -1.08 -7.38 -16.79
CA ALA A 420 -2.06 -7.13 -15.72
C ALA A 420 -3.49 -7.02 -16.28
N SER A 421 -3.67 -6.40 -17.45
CA SER A 421 -4.95 -6.33 -18.15
C SER A 421 -5.42 -7.71 -18.65
N LEU A 422 -4.53 -8.50 -19.27
CA LEU A 422 -4.83 -9.87 -19.69
C LEU A 422 -5.22 -10.78 -18.51
N ARG A 423 -4.55 -10.65 -17.36
CA ARG A 423 -4.84 -11.44 -16.14
C ARG A 423 -6.27 -11.27 -15.64
N ARG A 424 -6.87 -10.10 -15.84
CA ARG A 424 -8.27 -9.82 -15.43
C ARG A 424 -9.29 -10.48 -16.37
N ASN A 425 -8.88 -10.85 -17.57
CA ASN A 425 -9.74 -11.41 -18.60
C ASN A 425 -9.87 -12.95 -18.51
N ARG A 426 -10.98 -13.53 -18.97
CA ARG A 426 -11.27 -14.98 -18.90
C ARG A 426 -11.45 -15.65 -20.26
N ASN A 427 -11.31 -14.92 -21.36
CA ASN A 427 -11.63 -15.47 -22.67
C ASN A 427 -10.62 -16.56 -23.09
N PRO A 428 -11.10 -17.76 -23.46
CA PRO A 428 -10.25 -18.83 -24.01
C PRO A 428 -9.52 -18.45 -25.30
N GLN A 429 -10.09 -17.54 -26.11
CA GLN A 429 -9.52 -17.12 -27.41
C GLN A 429 -8.19 -16.35 -27.26
N LEU A 430 -7.91 -15.81 -26.08
CA LEU A 430 -6.62 -15.18 -25.74
C LEU A 430 -5.44 -16.13 -25.94
N LEU A 431 -5.65 -17.42 -25.67
CA LEU A 431 -4.59 -18.42 -25.74
C LEU A 431 -4.13 -18.66 -27.17
N THR A 432 -5.05 -18.66 -28.14
CA THR A 432 -4.72 -18.89 -29.55
C THR A 432 -3.67 -17.90 -30.06
N GLY A 433 -3.90 -16.59 -29.85
CA GLY A 433 -2.95 -15.56 -30.29
C GLY A 433 -1.64 -15.56 -29.49
N ILE A 434 -1.64 -16.02 -28.23
CA ILE A 434 -0.41 -16.23 -27.46
C ILE A 434 0.42 -17.36 -28.09
N TRP A 435 -0.19 -18.50 -28.42
CA TRP A 435 0.54 -19.66 -28.96
C TRP A 435 1.05 -19.43 -30.37
N GLU A 436 0.26 -18.79 -31.24
CA GLU A 436 0.66 -18.48 -32.62
C GLU A 436 1.95 -17.65 -32.71
N ASN A 437 2.18 -16.76 -31.74
CA ASN A 437 3.37 -15.90 -31.71
C ASN A 437 4.43 -16.36 -30.70
N TRP A 438 4.26 -17.53 -30.05
CA TRP A 438 5.20 -18.04 -29.04
C TRP A 438 6.66 -18.03 -29.51
N PRO A 439 7.00 -18.55 -30.71
CA PRO A 439 8.38 -18.58 -31.19
C PRO A 439 9.01 -17.20 -31.45
N ARG A 440 8.21 -16.14 -31.51
CA ARG A 440 8.67 -14.76 -31.74
C ARG A 440 8.76 -13.94 -30.46
N TYR A 441 8.11 -14.37 -29.38
CA TYR A 441 8.21 -13.67 -28.11
C TYR A 441 9.63 -13.70 -27.56
N ALA A 442 9.97 -12.58 -26.92
CA ALA A 442 11.07 -12.41 -26.00
C ALA A 442 11.12 -13.51 -24.92
N PRO A 443 12.30 -14.05 -24.56
CA PRO A 443 12.43 -14.96 -23.42
C PRO A 443 11.82 -14.40 -22.14
N SER A 444 12.09 -13.12 -21.83
CA SER A 444 11.54 -12.44 -20.65
C SER A 444 10.01 -12.39 -20.67
N LEU A 445 9.43 -12.11 -21.84
CA LEU A 445 7.98 -12.11 -22.03
C LEU A 445 7.39 -13.52 -21.94
N ARG A 446 8.04 -14.56 -22.50
CA ARG A 446 7.59 -15.96 -22.36
C ARG A 446 7.50 -16.37 -20.90
N LEU A 447 8.47 -15.97 -20.08
CA LEU A 447 8.44 -16.26 -18.63
C LEU A 447 7.28 -15.55 -17.93
N ALA A 448 7.07 -14.27 -18.23
CA ALA A 448 5.95 -13.51 -17.69
C ALA A 448 4.59 -14.08 -18.16
N LEU A 449 4.52 -14.58 -19.39
CA LEU A 449 3.34 -15.26 -19.93
C LEU A 449 3.11 -16.62 -19.25
N ILE A 450 4.16 -17.41 -18.97
CA ILE A 450 4.02 -18.65 -18.19
C ILE A 450 3.43 -18.34 -16.81
N ASP A 451 3.92 -17.32 -16.12
CA ASP A 451 3.38 -16.92 -14.81
C ASP A 451 1.90 -16.48 -14.90
N LEU A 452 1.56 -15.75 -15.97
CA LEU A 452 0.17 -15.38 -16.30
C LEU A 452 -0.70 -16.63 -16.53
N LEU A 453 -0.24 -17.58 -17.35
CA LEU A 453 -0.96 -18.80 -17.69
C LEU A 453 -1.17 -19.71 -16.47
N LEU A 454 -0.20 -19.75 -15.56
CA LEU A 454 -0.33 -20.50 -14.31
C LEU A 454 -1.30 -19.84 -13.31
N SER A 455 -1.71 -18.58 -13.53
CA SER A 455 -2.63 -17.86 -12.64
C SER A 455 -4.04 -18.47 -12.59
N ARG A 456 -4.38 -19.41 -13.49
CA ARG A 456 -5.70 -20.04 -13.61
C ARG A 456 -5.61 -21.52 -13.98
N GLU A 457 -6.56 -22.31 -13.51
CA GLU A 457 -6.60 -23.76 -13.73
C GLU A 457 -6.72 -24.10 -15.22
N GLU A 458 -7.61 -23.44 -15.94
CA GLU A 458 -7.88 -23.72 -17.36
C GLU A 458 -6.67 -23.38 -18.24
N TRP A 459 -5.98 -22.29 -17.92
CA TRP A 459 -4.79 -21.82 -18.64
C TRP A 459 -3.56 -22.67 -18.31
N ALA A 460 -3.41 -23.09 -17.06
CA ALA A 460 -2.36 -24.02 -16.67
C ALA A 460 -2.51 -25.37 -17.41
N SER A 461 -3.74 -25.87 -17.53
CA SER A 461 -4.02 -27.09 -18.32
C SER A 461 -3.69 -26.91 -19.81
N ALA A 462 -3.99 -25.73 -20.39
CA ALA A 462 -3.63 -25.41 -21.77
C ALA A 462 -2.12 -25.29 -21.99
N LEU A 463 -1.39 -24.68 -21.04
CA LEU A 463 0.07 -24.65 -21.06
C LEU A 463 0.65 -26.06 -21.06
N LEU A 464 0.15 -26.96 -20.21
CA LEU A 464 0.59 -28.36 -20.19
C LEU A 464 0.33 -29.08 -21.53
N ASN A 465 -0.77 -28.76 -22.24
CA ASN A 465 -1.01 -29.31 -23.58
C ASN A 465 0.07 -28.87 -24.57
N GLU A 466 0.46 -27.59 -24.55
CA GLU A 466 1.49 -27.07 -25.47
C GLU A 466 2.89 -27.57 -25.11
N VAL A 467 3.14 -27.85 -23.83
CA VAL A 467 4.35 -28.55 -23.38
C VAL A 467 4.36 -30.00 -23.87
N GLU A 468 3.24 -30.72 -23.79
CA GLU A 468 3.10 -32.09 -24.30
C GLU A 468 3.28 -32.19 -25.82
N LYS A 469 2.85 -31.16 -26.56
CA LYS A 469 3.05 -31.06 -28.02
C LYS A 469 4.48 -30.64 -28.41
N GLY A 470 5.27 -30.11 -27.48
CA GLY A 470 6.59 -29.57 -27.73
C GLY A 470 6.62 -28.14 -28.30
N SER A 471 5.46 -27.46 -28.38
CA SER A 471 5.38 -26.03 -28.78
C SER A 471 6.03 -25.12 -27.74
N VAL A 472 5.92 -25.49 -26.45
CA VAL A 472 6.57 -24.83 -25.31
C VAL A 472 7.59 -25.80 -24.74
N SER A 473 8.85 -25.38 -24.62
CA SER A 473 9.89 -26.27 -24.09
C SER A 473 9.71 -26.49 -22.59
N LEU A 474 9.93 -27.71 -22.11
CA LEU A 474 9.99 -28.04 -20.68
C LEU A 474 11.04 -27.19 -19.93
N THR A 475 12.09 -26.75 -20.63
CA THR A 475 13.16 -25.90 -20.07
C THR A 475 12.69 -24.47 -19.81
N GLU A 476 11.65 -23.99 -20.52
CA GLU A 476 11.05 -22.67 -20.28
C GLU A 476 10.25 -22.62 -18.96
N ILE A 477 9.82 -23.77 -18.43
CA ILE A 477 9.13 -23.84 -17.13
C ILE A 477 10.15 -23.82 -15.99
N SER A 478 10.21 -22.69 -15.28
CA SER A 478 11.12 -22.49 -14.14
C SER A 478 10.93 -23.54 -13.03
N PRO A 479 11.98 -23.87 -12.24
CA PRO A 479 11.86 -24.82 -11.12
C PRO A 479 10.75 -24.46 -10.12
N ALA A 480 10.57 -23.17 -9.83
CA ALA A 480 9.49 -22.70 -8.96
C ALA A 480 8.10 -22.99 -9.57
N ASN A 481 7.94 -22.76 -10.88
CA ASN A 481 6.70 -23.05 -11.58
C ASN A 481 6.43 -24.55 -11.75
N ARG A 482 7.48 -25.37 -11.93
CA ARG A 482 7.37 -26.84 -11.88
C ARG A 482 6.84 -27.29 -10.52
N GLN A 483 7.38 -26.76 -9.43
CA GLN A 483 6.93 -27.09 -8.08
C GLN A 483 5.47 -26.66 -7.85
N ARG A 484 5.08 -25.49 -8.36
CA ARG A 484 3.69 -25.01 -8.31
C ARG A 484 2.73 -25.94 -9.05
N LEU A 485 3.12 -26.46 -10.21
CA LEU A 485 2.34 -27.45 -10.99
C LEU A 485 2.27 -28.81 -10.28
N LEU A 486 3.35 -29.29 -9.69
CA LEU A 486 3.40 -30.55 -8.92
C LEU A 486 2.60 -30.49 -7.62
N LYS A 487 2.43 -29.31 -7.04
CA LYS A 487 1.63 -29.06 -5.83
C LYS A 487 0.27 -28.43 -6.15
N HIS A 488 -0.17 -28.48 -7.41
CA HIS A 488 -1.42 -27.88 -7.82
C HIS A 488 -2.61 -28.56 -7.12
N SER A 489 -3.63 -27.78 -6.75
CA SER A 489 -4.82 -28.30 -6.04
C SER A 489 -5.64 -29.30 -6.88
N LYS A 490 -5.59 -29.15 -8.20
CA LYS A 490 -6.23 -30.06 -9.16
C LYS A 490 -5.35 -31.27 -9.44
N GLU A 491 -5.85 -32.45 -9.08
CA GLU A 491 -5.13 -33.73 -9.23
C GLU A 491 -4.75 -34.03 -10.69
N THR A 492 -5.59 -33.70 -11.66
CA THR A 492 -5.29 -33.92 -13.09
C THR A 492 -4.07 -33.14 -13.57
N ILE A 493 -3.92 -31.89 -13.12
CA ILE A 493 -2.74 -31.05 -13.44
C ILE A 493 -1.50 -31.60 -12.74
N GLN A 494 -1.63 -32.00 -11.48
CA GLN A 494 -0.53 -32.62 -10.72
C GLN A 494 -0.01 -33.89 -11.40
N GLN A 495 -0.90 -34.80 -11.81
CA GLN A 495 -0.53 -36.06 -12.45
C GLN A 495 0.15 -35.83 -13.81
N ARG A 496 -0.38 -34.91 -14.63
CA ARG A 496 0.23 -34.53 -15.91
C ARG A 496 1.61 -33.91 -15.72
N ALA A 497 1.73 -32.98 -14.78
CA ALA A 497 3.00 -32.37 -14.42
C ALA A 497 4.01 -33.42 -13.93
N ALA A 498 3.59 -34.35 -13.07
CA ALA A 498 4.44 -35.43 -12.58
C ALA A 498 4.94 -36.30 -13.74
N LYS A 499 4.08 -36.67 -14.69
CA LYS A 499 4.45 -37.45 -15.88
C LYS A 499 5.46 -36.69 -16.77
N LEU A 500 5.19 -35.42 -17.05
CA LEU A 500 6.03 -34.57 -17.90
C LEU A 500 7.42 -34.33 -17.29
N PHE A 501 7.47 -34.03 -16.00
CA PHE A 501 8.73 -33.73 -15.32
C PHE A 501 9.48 -35.01 -14.89
N ALA A 502 8.82 -36.16 -14.80
CA ALA A 502 9.48 -37.46 -14.62
C ALA A 502 10.16 -37.94 -15.91
N GLY A 503 9.55 -37.70 -17.07
CA GLY A 503 10.06 -38.14 -18.38
C GLY A 503 11.28 -37.39 -18.89
N ASN A 504 11.67 -36.28 -18.27
CA ASN A 504 12.84 -35.49 -18.67
C ASN A 504 14.13 -35.89 -17.93
N ARG A 505 14.09 -36.93 -17.10
CA ARG A 505 15.30 -37.67 -16.72
C ARG A 505 15.63 -38.57 -17.89
N ILE A 506 16.60 -38.17 -18.72
CA ILE A 506 17.13 -39.01 -19.78
C ILE A 506 17.42 -40.40 -19.18
N GLU A 507 16.75 -41.44 -19.68
CA GLU A 507 17.04 -42.83 -19.34
C GLU A 507 18.55 -43.07 -19.57
N GLY A 508 19.28 -43.37 -18.49
CA GLY A 508 20.73 -43.65 -18.55
C GLY A 508 21.61 -42.83 -17.60
N ARG A 509 21.21 -41.62 -17.18
CA ARG A 509 22.03 -40.80 -16.24
C ARG A 509 22.05 -41.34 -14.80
N GLY A 510 21.09 -42.18 -14.42
CA GLY A 510 21.01 -42.79 -13.09
C GLY A 510 22.23 -43.64 -12.73
N GLU A 511 22.81 -44.36 -13.70
CA GLU A 511 24.01 -45.17 -13.50
C GLU A 511 25.27 -44.30 -13.35
N VAL A 512 25.36 -43.21 -14.12
CA VAL A 512 26.43 -42.21 -13.96
C VAL A 512 26.35 -41.58 -12.58
N LEU A 513 25.19 -41.05 -12.19
CA LEU A 513 25.00 -40.47 -10.85
C LEU A 513 25.28 -41.48 -9.73
N ALA A 514 24.92 -42.76 -9.91
CA ALA A 514 25.23 -43.82 -8.94
C ALA A 514 26.74 -44.03 -8.75
N ARG A 515 27.53 -43.98 -9.83
CA ARG A 515 28.99 -44.10 -9.79
C ARG A 515 29.66 -42.98 -9.00
N TYR A 516 29.07 -41.79 -9.01
CA TYR A 516 29.59 -40.59 -8.33
C TYR A 516 28.95 -40.37 -6.95
N ARG A 517 28.14 -41.30 -6.43
CA ARG A 517 27.57 -41.19 -5.07
C ARG A 517 28.62 -41.11 -3.97
N SER A 518 29.81 -41.68 -4.16
CA SER A 518 30.90 -41.65 -3.19
C SER A 518 31.63 -40.30 -3.13
N VAL A 519 31.36 -39.36 -4.04
CA VAL A 519 32.07 -38.06 -4.08
C VAL A 519 31.95 -37.30 -2.76
N SER A 520 30.82 -37.40 -2.06
CA SER A 520 30.63 -36.72 -0.77
C SER A 520 31.41 -37.35 0.39
N SER A 521 31.95 -38.56 0.24
CA SER A 521 32.83 -39.21 1.23
C SER A 521 34.32 -39.12 0.87
N LEU A 522 34.67 -38.62 -0.32
CA LEU A 522 36.05 -38.39 -0.73
C LEU A 522 36.60 -37.08 -0.13
N LYS A 523 37.89 -37.08 0.20
CA LYS A 523 38.58 -35.86 0.62
C LYS A 523 39.06 -35.11 -0.63
N GLY A 524 38.47 -33.95 -0.90
CA GLY A 524 38.85 -33.10 -2.03
C GLY A 524 40.07 -32.22 -1.77
N HIS A 525 40.89 -32.03 -2.80
CA HIS A 525 42.07 -31.16 -2.83
C HIS A 525 41.81 -29.93 -3.71
N ALA A 526 41.65 -28.75 -3.09
CA ALA A 526 41.28 -27.52 -3.79
C ALA A 526 42.28 -27.10 -4.89
N ALA A 527 43.58 -27.38 -4.74
CA ALA A 527 44.58 -27.08 -5.77
C ALA A 527 44.36 -27.87 -7.06
N ASN A 528 44.03 -29.17 -6.94
CA ASN A 528 43.66 -30.00 -8.09
C ASN A 528 42.30 -29.55 -8.67
N GLY A 529 41.37 -29.17 -7.80
CA GLY A 529 40.06 -28.66 -8.21
C GLY A 529 40.14 -27.40 -9.06
N ALA A 530 41.12 -26.52 -8.80
CA ALA A 530 41.38 -25.36 -9.64
C ALA A 530 41.78 -25.76 -11.08
N ILE A 531 42.59 -26.81 -11.24
CA ILE A 531 42.99 -27.34 -12.56
C ILE A 531 41.77 -27.93 -13.28
N VAL A 532 40.92 -28.67 -12.57
CA VAL A 532 39.68 -29.24 -13.12
C VAL A 532 38.73 -28.12 -13.57
N PHE A 533 38.58 -27.06 -12.77
CA PHE A 533 37.77 -25.89 -13.11
C PHE A 533 38.29 -25.18 -14.35
N GLU A 534 39.59 -24.91 -14.41
CA GLU A 534 40.20 -24.19 -15.52
C GLU A 534 40.07 -24.95 -16.84
N LYS A 535 40.22 -26.28 -16.81
CA LYS A 535 40.10 -27.13 -17.99
C LYS A 535 38.66 -27.30 -18.49
N ASN A 536 37.68 -27.44 -17.58
CA ASN A 536 36.34 -27.91 -17.95
C ASN A 536 35.21 -26.88 -17.73
N CYS A 537 35.42 -25.87 -16.90
CA CYS A 537 34.35 -24.96 -16.46
C CYS A 537 34.58 -23.50 -16.86
N SER A 538 35.85 -23.07 -16.97
CA SER A 538 36.23 -21.66 -17.21
C SER A 538 35.70 -21.07 -18.51
N SER A 539 35.44 -21.89 -19.53
CA SER A 539 34.89 -21.46 -20.82
C SER A 539 33.49 -20.84 -20.68
N CYS A 540 32.76 -21.18 -19.63
CA CYS A 540 31.38 -20.73 -19.42
C CYS A 540 31.12 -20.13 -18.03
N HIS A 541 31.91 -20.46 -17.01
CA HIS A 541 31.71 -19.96 -15.65
C HIS A 541 32.86 -19.07 -15.20
N PHE A 542 32.50 -17.94 -14.60
CA PHE A 542 33.43 -17.06 -13.93
C PHE A 542 33.54 -17.45 -12.47
N PHE A 543 34.76 -17.65 -11.98
CA PHE A 543 35.02 -17.92 -10.56
C PHE A 543 36.43 -17.47 -10.18
N ARG A 544 36.55 -16.72 -9.06
CA ARG A 544 37.84 -16.27 -8.49
C ARG A 544 38.78 -15.58 -9.51
N GLY A 545 38.22 -14.78 -10.41
CA GLY A 545 38.99 -14.00 -11.38
C GLY A 545 39.34 -14.74 -12.69
N ALA A 546 38.90 -15.98 -12.86
CA ALA A 546 39.13 -16.77 -14.07
C ALA A 546 37.81 -17.17 -14.75
N GLY A 547 37.84 -17.29 -16.08
CA GLY A 547 36.72 -17.73 -16.91
C GLY A 547 35.80 -16.62 -17.42
N TYR A 548 34.59 -16.99 -17.87
CA TYR A 548 33.62 -16.09 -18.52
C TYR A 548 32.24 -16.14 -17.86
N ALA A 549 31.49 -15.05 -17.89
CA ALA A 549 30.15 -14.96 -17.31
C ALA A 549 29.05 -15.40 -18.30
N VAL A 550 29.09 -16.66 -18.75
CA VAL A 550 28.08 -17.25 -19.66
C VAL A 550 27.01 -17.97 -18.86
N GLY A 551 27.43 -18.82 -17.93
CA GLY A 551 26.59 -19.53 -16.97
C GLY A 551 26.53 -18.85 -15.59
N PRO A 552 25.86 -19.48 -14.62
CA PRO A 552 25.74 -18.96 -13.26
C PRO A 552 27.09 -18.65 -12.60
N ASP A 553 27.12 -17.59 -11.78
CA ASP A 553 28.25 -17.31 -10.90
C ASP A 553 28.36 -18.41 -9.83
N LEU A 554 29.44 -19.19 -9.90
CA LEU A 554 29.65 -20.33 -9.01
C LEU A 554 29.89 -19.91 -7.55
N ALA A 555 30.26 -18.65 -7.29
CA ALA A 555 30.41 -18.13 -5.93
C ALA A 555 29.09 -18.13 -5.15
N ALA A 556 27.95 -18.03 -5.84
CA ALA A 556 26.62 -18.06 -5.21
C ALA A 556 26.20 -19.45 -4.70
N PHE A 557 26.93 -20.51 -5.04
CA PHE A 557 26.55 -21.90 -4.73
C PHE A 557 27.38 -22.54 -3.62
N ARG A 558 28.24 -21.78 -2.93
CA ARG A 558 29.14 -22.28 -1.85
C ARG A 558 28.41 -23.06 -0.75
N ASP A 559 27.19 -22.65 -0.41
CA ASP A 559 26.37 -23.27 0.66
C ASP A 559 25.64 -24.54 0.22
N LYS A 560 25.69 -24.90 -1.07
CA LYS A 560 25.08 -26.14 -1.58
C LYS A 560 25.81 -27.38 -1.05
N ARG A 561 25.08 -28.49 -0.96
CA ARG A 561 25.66 -29.76 -0.52
C ARG A 561 26.44 -30.39 -1.69
N PRO A 562 27.51 -31.17 -1.42
CA PRO A 562 28.28 -31.84 -2.47
C PRO A 562 27.41 -32.63 -3.47
N GLU A 563 26.34 -33.27 -2.99
CA GLU A 563 25.41 -34.05 -3.82
C GLU A 563 24.68 -33.17 -4.85
N ASP A 564 24.40 -31.91 -4.50
CA ASP A 564 23.74 -30.98 -5.40
C ASP A 564 24.68 -30.61 -6.58
N PHE A 565 25.99 -30.52 -6.34
CA PHE A 565 27.00 -30.31 -7.39
C PHE A 565 27.15 -31.53 -8.30
N VAL A 566 27.11 -32.74 -7.74
CA VAL A 566 27.20 -33.98 -8.53
C VAL A 566 26.08 -34.02 -9.57
N VAL A 567 24.85 -33.70 -9.17
CA VAL A 567 23.72 -33.63 -10.10
C VAL A 567 23.90 -32.50 -11.10
N ALA A 568 24.26 -31.28 -10.65
CA ALA A 568 24.37 -30.12 -11.53
C ALA A 568 25.48 -30.28 -12.60
N VAL A 569 26.59 -30.92 -12.26
CA VAL A 569 27.74 -31.12 -13.18
C VAL A 569 27.51 -32.28 -14.13
N LEU A 570 27.00 -33.41 -13.63
CA LEU A 570 26.86 -34.64 -14.41
C LEU A 570 25.53 -34.72 -15.16
N ASP A 571 24.52 -33.98 -14.74
CA ASP A 571 23.23 -33.89 -15.41
C ASP A 571 22.79 -32.42 -15.60
N PRO A 572 23.49 -31.66 -16.48
CA PRO A 572 23.23 -30.23 -16.68
C PRO A 572 21.82 -29.92 -17.22
N ASN A 573 21.11 -30.94 -17.72
CA ASN A 573 19.74 -30.84 -18.23
C ASN A 573 18.66 -31.06 -17.16
N ALA A 574 19.03 -31.55 -15.97
CA ALA A 574 18.09 -31.86 -14.89
C ALA A 574 17.26 -30.64 -14.46
N ALA A 575 17.91 -29.48 -14.35
CA ALA A 575 17.29 -28.23 -13.94
C ALA A 575 18.02 -27.04 -14.57
N ILE A 576 17.48 -26.53 -15.68
CA ILE A 576 17.97 -25.31 -16.31
C ILE A 576 17.18 -24.13 -15.75
N GLU A 577 17.87 -23.14 -15.17
CA GLU A 577 17.24 -21.89 -14.79
C GLU A 577 16.86 -21.09 -16.04
N PRO A 578 15.67 -20.44 -16.09
CA PRO A 578 15.21 -19.76 -17.28
C PRO A 578 16.17 -18.75 -17.90
N ARG A 579 16.94 -18.04 -17.06
CA ARG A 579 17.91 -17.05 -17.52
C ARG A 579 19.13 -17.65 -18.24
N PHE A 580 19.35 -18.96 -18.11
CA PHE A 580 20.46 -19.69 -18.71
C PHE A 580 19.98 -20.72 -19.76
N ILE A 581 18.74 -20.60 -20.22
CA ILE A 581 18.24 -21.40 -21.35
C ILE A 581 19.09 -21.08 -22.59
N ASN A 582 19.56 -22.13 -23.25
CA ASN A 582 20.16 -22.00 -24.57
C ASN A 582 19.06 -21.76 -25.60
N TYR A 583 19.22 -20.73 -26.42
CA TYR A 583 18.32 -20.39 -27.51
C TYR A 583 19.01 -20.62 -28.85
N GLN A 584 18.27 -21.21 -29.77
CA GLN A 584 18.64 -21.31 -31.18
C GLN A 584 17.91 -20.21 -31.95
N VAL A 585 18.67 -19.33 -32.59
CA VAL A 585 18.16 -18.20 -33.39
C VAL A 585 18.44 -18.46 -34.85
N GLU A 586 17.38 -18.53 -35.65
CA GLU A 586 17.48 -18.41 -37.09
C GLU A 586 17.25 -16.95 -37.49
N THR A 587 18.19 -16.37 -38.22
CA THR A 587 18.06 -15.03 -38.78
C THR A 587 17.57 -15.08 -40.23
N LYS A 588 16.99 -13.98 -40.70
CA LYS A 588 16.46 -13.84 -42.07
C LYS A 588 17.54 -13.89 -43.15
N ASP A 589 18.79 -13.57 -42.80
CA ASP A 589 19.97 -13.69 -43.66
C ASP A 589 20.51 -15.14 -43.72
N GLY A 590 19.88 -16.09 -43.03
CA GLY A 590 20.22 -17.51 -43.07
C GLY A 590 21.23 -18.00 -42.03
N ARG A 591 21.69 -17.14 -41.10
CA ARG A 591 22.55 -17.58 -39.99
C ARG A 591 21.73 -18.39 -38.97
N SER A 592 22.36 -19.41 -38.39
CA SER A 592 21.85 -20.14 -37.23
C SER A 592 22.81 -19.92 -36.07
N LEU A 593 22.35 -19.24 -35.03
CA LEU A 593 23.13 -18.90 -33.85
C LEU A 593 22.60 -19.67 -32.64
N SER A 594 23.47 -20.12 -31.74
CA SER A 594 23.08 -20.73 -30.46
C SER A 594 23.75 -19.98 -29.31
N GLY A 595 23.02 -19.68 -28.25
CA GLY A 595 23.57 -19.01 -27.07
C GLY A 595 22.54 -18.69 -26.00
N ILE A 596 22.99 -18.16 -24.87
CA ILE A 596 22.14 -17.71 -23.77
C ILE A 596 21.80 -16.23 -23.98
N VAL A 597 20.56 -15.82 -23.70
CA VAL A 597 20.17 -14.42 -23.78
C VAL A 597 20.64 -13.68 -22.52
N ASN A 598 21.62 -12.78 -22.66
CA ASN A 598 22.17 -11.99 -21.55
C ASN A 598 21.74 -10.51 -21.56
N GLY A 599 21.03 -10.09 -22.61
CA GLY A 599 20.50 -8.74 -22.73
C GLY A 599 19.34 -8.67 -23.71
N GLU A 600 18.31 -7.92 -23.35
CA GLU A 600 17.13 -7.77 -24.17
C GLU A 600 16.63 -6.32 -24.12
N THR A 601 16.30 -5.79 -25.30
CA THR A 601 15.70 -4.48 -25.47
C THR A 601 14.52 -4.58 -26.43
N ALA A 602 13.78 -3.47 -26.59
CA ALA A 602 12.72 -3.39 -27.58
C ALA A 602 13.21 -3.72 -29.01
N THR A 603 14.44 -3.38 -29.38
CA THR A 603 14.91 -3.50 -30.77
C THR A 603 15.98 -4.57 -30.99
N SER A 604 16.59 -5.10 -29.93
CA SER A 604 17.69 -6.06 -30.05
C SER A 604 17.74 -7.12 -28.95
N LEU A 605 18.35 -8.25 -29.29
CA LEU A 605 18.67 -9.38 -28.42
C LEU A 605 20.19 -9.54 -28.37
N ALA A 606 20.77 -9.73 -27.19
CA ALA A 606 22.17 -10.08 -27.02
C ALA A 606 22.27 -11.56 -26.62
N LEU A 607 22.95 -12.35 -27.45
CA LEU A 607 23.27 -13.75 -27.19
C LEU A 607 24.72 -13.86 -26.75
N VAL A 608 24.96 -14.55 -25.64
CA VAL A 608 26.29 -14.95 -25.19
C VAL A 608 26.52 -16.44 -25.47
N GLN A 609 27.66 -16.75 -26.06
CA GLN A 609 28.10 -18.10 -26.41
C GLN A 609 29.28 -18.52 -25.50
N GLY A 610 29.78 -19.74 -25.69
CA GLY A 610 30.99 -20.20 -25.02
C GLY A 610 32.16 -19.22 -25.23
N GLN A 611 33.06 -19.14 -24.24
CA GLN A 611 34.17 -18.18 -24.19
C GLN A 611 33.75 -16.70 -24.14
N GLY A 612 32.50 -16.41 -23.79
CA GLY A 612 32.00 -15.04 -23.60
C GLY A 612 31.73 -14.26 -24.89
N VAL A 613 31.75 -14.92 -26.05
CA VAL A 613 31.43 -14.29 -27.33
C VAL A 613 29.99 -13.77 -27.29
N THR A 614 29.80 -12.47 -27.50
CA THR A 614 28.49 -11.83 -27.47
C THR A 614 28.09 -11.34 -28.87
N GLU A 615 26.96 -11.81 -29.37
CA GLU A 615 26.34 -11.40 -30.63
C GLU A 615 25.09 -10.56 -30.35
N LYS A 616 25.02 -9.36 -30.94
CA LYS A 616 23.84 -8.48 -30.85
C LYS A 616 23.03 -8.58 -32.14
N ILE A 617 21.79 -9.02 -32.02
CA ILE A 617 20.89 -9.30 -33.14
C ILE A 617 19.72 -8.35 -33.09
N LEU A 618 19.40 -7.67 -34.19
CA LEU A 618 18.19 -6.87 -34.28
C LEU A 618 16.97 -7.79 -34.35
N ARG A 619 15.92 -7.48 -33.59
CA ARG A 619 14.70 -8.32 -33.59
C ARG A 619 14.05 -8.41 -34.98
N ALA A 620 14.19 -7.35 -35.77
CA ALA A 620 13.70 -7.31 -37.15
C ALA A 620 14.36 -8.36 -38.05
N ASP A 621 15.57 -8.83 -37.70
CA ASP A 621 16.33 -9.81 -38.47
C ASP A 621 16.13 -11.24 -37.99
N ILE A 622 15.41 -11.45 -36.87
CA ILE A 622 15.10 -12.79 -36.34
C ILE A 622 13.95 -13.39 -37.14
N LYS A 623 14.17 -14.58 -37.69
CA LYS A 623 13.15 -15.41 -38.34
C LYS A 623 12.46 -16.31 -37.31
N GLU A 624 13.25 -16.98 -36.45
CA GLU A 624 12.77 -17.89 -35.42
C GLU A 624 13.68 -17.85 -34.19
N LEU A 625 13.10 -17.91 -32.99
CA LEU A 625 13.81 -18.02 -31.71
C LEU A 625 13.26 -19.22 -30.94
N LYS A 626 14.03 -20.30 -30.87
CA LYS A 626 13.60 -21.56 -30.24
C LYS A 626 14.39 -21.83 -28.97
N ALA A 627 13.69 -22.11 -27.87
CA ALA A 627 14.36 -22.59 -26.65
C ALA A 627 14.81 -24.03 -26.85
N SER A 628 16.08 -24.30 -26.57
CA SER A 628 16.63 -25.65 -26.58
C SER A 628 16.11 -26.45 -25.38
N SER A 629 15.84 -27.73 -25.60
CA SER A 629 15.60 -28.70 -24.54
C SER A 629 16.89 -29.13 -23.82
N VAL A 630 18.04 -28.77 -24.40
CA VAL A 630 19.39 -29.09 -23.92
C VAL A 630 20.12 -27.82 -23.49
N SER A 631 20.80 -27.89 -22.36
CA SER A 631 21.66 -26.86 -21.80
C SER A 631 22.81 -26.50 -22.74
N LEU A 632 23.33 -25.28 -22.61
CA LEU A 632 24.59 -24.89 -23.26
C LEU A 632 25.80 -25.56 -22.57
N MET A 633 25.64 -26.00 -21.32
CA MET A 633 26.66 -26.78 -20.62
C MET A 633 26.78 -28.18 -21.26
N PRO A 634 27.99 -28.61 -21.63
CA PRO A 634 28.19 -29.88 -22.35
C PRO A 634 27.86 -31.08 -21.48
N GLU A 635 27.36 -32.13 -22.13
CA GLU A 635 27.18 -33.45 -21.54
C GLU A 635 28.46 -34.29 -21.68
N GLY A 636 28.59 -35.36 -20.88
CA GLY A 636 29.69 -36.33 -21.00
C GLY A 636 30.94 -35.96 -20.21
N LEU A 637 30.86 -35.01 -19.27
CA LEU A 637 31.98 -34.63 -18.41
C LEU A 637 32.54 -35.81 -17.60
N GLU A 638 31.71 -36.82 -17.29
CA GLU A 638 32.10 -38.07 -16.63
C GLU A 638 33.12 -38.90 -17.41
N GLN A 639 33.34 -38.61 -18.70
CA GLN A 639 34.37 -39.24 -19.52
C GLN A 639 35.76 -38.64 -19.27
N THR A 640 35.82 -37.44 -18.69
CA THR A 640 37.05 -36.65 -18.52
C THR A 640 37.33 -36.21 -17.08
N ILE A 641 36.33 -36.31 -16.20
CA ILE A 641 36.40 -35.97 -14.78
C ILE A 641 36.11 -37.25 -13.99
N THR A 642 37.04 -37.72 -13.15
CA THR A 642 36.83 -38.87 -12.25
C THR A 642 36.06 -38.48 -10.98
N PRO A 643 35.58 -39.44 -10.16
CA PRO A 643 34.98 -39.10 -8.86
C PRO A 643 35.90 -38.28 -7.94
N GLN A 644 37.22 -38.53 -7.99
CA GLN A 644 38.18 -37.74 -7.22
C GLN A 644 38.33 -36.32 -7.79
N ASP A 645 38.38 -36.17 -9.12
CA ASP A 645 38.44 -34.84 -9.76
C ASP A 645 37.21 -33.99 -9.41
N LEU A 646 36.03 -34.61 -9.33
CA LEU A 646 34.80 -33.92 -8.93
C LEU A 646 34.82 -33.54 -7.44
N ALA A 647 35.35 -34.40 -6.56
CA ALA A 647 35.54 -34.07 -5.14
C ALA A 647 36.52 -32.90 -4.97
N ASP A 648 37.61 -32.90 -5.74
CA ASP A 648 38.61 -31.83 -5.78
C ASP A 648 38.00 -30.51 -6.28
N LEU A 649 37.19 -30.55 -7.35
CA LEU A 649 36.44 -29.39 -7.87
C LEU A 649 35.48 -28.82 -6.81
N ILE A 650 34.71 -29.66 -6.13
CA ILE A 650 33.78 -29.23 -5.07
C ILE A 650 34.56 -28.58 -3.92
N ALA A 651 35.71 -29.14 -3.53
CA ALA A 651 36.56 -28.54 -2.50
C ALA A 651 37.08 -27.15 -2.91
N TYR A 652 37.43 -26.95 -4.19
CA TYR A 652 37.82 -25.64 -4.72
C TYR A 652 36.67 -24.64 -4.71
N LEU A 653 35.48 -25.04 -5.17
CA LEU A 653 34.29 -24.17 -5.23
C LEU A 653 33.79 -23.75 -3.84
N LYS A 654 33.97 -24.60 -2.82
CA LYS A 654 33.53 -24.34 -1.44
C LYS A 654 34.58 -23.68 -0.55
N GLN A 655 35.81 -23.52 -1.03
CA GLN A 655 36.87 -22.87 -0.26
C GLN A 655 36.53 -21.39 -0.02
N GLN A 656 36.83 -20.89 1.19
CA GLN A 656 36.62 -19.47 1.52
C GLN A 656 37.50 -18.58 0.64
#